data_AF-A0A7Z1AYW3-F1
#
_entry.id   AF-A0A7Z1AYW3-F1
#
_cell.length_a   1.000
_cell.length_b   1.000
_cell.length_c   1.000
_cell.angle_alpha   90.00
_cell.angle_beta   90.00
_cell.angle_gamma   90.00
#
_symmetry.space_group_name_H-M   'P 1'
#
loop_
_entity.id
_entity.type
_entity.pdbx_description
1 polymer ?
#
loop_
_entity_poly.entity_id
_entity_poly.type
_entity_poly.pdbx_seq_one_letter_code
_entity_poly.pdbx_strand_id
1 'polypeptide(L)'
;MQDALLALTRYWTDRGCMIVQPFNTEVGAGTLNPATILRVLGPEPWRVAYVEPSVRPDDARYGENPNRLQTHTQFQVILKPDPGDPQEQYLASLEALGIDIHAHDIRFVEDNWANPATGSWGLGWEVWLDGLEITQFTYFQQAGGLSLDPVSVEITYGVERIIMALQNVSHFKDIQYAPGITYGEAFGQAEYEMSRFYLDDADVDTQRRLFEDYAAEARRLLDARLPVPAHVHVLKCSHTFNVLDARGAVSTTERARAFARMRGLAREVSALWAARREELGHPLGTAPVPPAATVPDTLPEATGVAPLLFEIGTEELPPGEVTRSARAVREALAGKLAGTRLAHGEVTVHATPRRLVALVDDVAAREPDARRFVRGPKVAAAFGPDGEPTRAAQGFARGQGVDVSALERVDLDGVEHVGVTRTDAGRGAVEVLAEVLGALVTELRADKNMRWNDPKLSFTRPVRWLVALLGEQVVPVVASSLAAGRTTRVHRTAEVPAVEVPAAAGYLEFLAKHGIVASVVERRSRIVADALALAESAGGTVDVAGEAALVDEITNLVEEPNAMLGGFDPAYLELPQEILTTVMRKHQRYLPVRAADGSLLPHFVAVANGACSAQAVRAGNEAVLRARYEDASFFWRADLKVAPETMKAGLEQLAFEERLGSMADRAARIAAVAADLGTVLSTEDSAVLARAAALAKFDLGSQMVVELTSLAGVMAREYALRAGETPEVAQALFDMERPRSAGDAAPATLPGAVLALADRFDMLVGLFAVGAAPTGSSDPFGLRRAAAGVITILRAHPPLREITFGRGLSAAAERVRAQGIEVSPETLAEAEEFMTRRAEQQLLDAGHDHRHVAAVLALPPATAAETLTALSARRDDEEFAALAAALQRVRRIVPADTASDYDPGRLTEPAEVALHQSVGTVTGSLGAGPHSLPEFVASANALTVPINTFFDDILVMAEDPALRAARLGLLATIRDLAAPVLDWQALGTQ
;
A
#
# COMPACT_ATOMS: atom_id res chain seq x y z
N MET A 1 -32.77 -5.51 -21.93
CA MET A 1 -31.45 -6.15 -21.73
C MET A 1 -31.00 -6.90 -22.98
N GLN A 2 -31.85 -7.73 -23.60
CA GLN A 2 -31.52 -8.51 -24.80
C GLN A 2 -30.92 -7.68 -25.94
N ASP A 3 -31.50 -6.53 -26.26
CA ASP A 3 -31.01 -5.67 -27.35
C ASP A 3 -29.61 -5.11 -27.09
N ALA A 4 -29.27 -4.82 -25.83
CA ALA A 4 -27.94 -4.35 -25.45
C ALA A 4 -26.87 -5.44 -25.64
N LEU A 5 -27.19 -6.69 -25.29
CA LEU A 5 -26.29 -7.84 -25.53
C LEU A 5 -26.04 -8.04 -27.03
N LEU A 6 -27.08 -7.90 -27.86
CA LEU A 6 -26.97 -7.96 -29.32
C LEU A 6 -26.13 -6.80 -29.87
N ALA A 7 -26.32 -5.59 -29.36
CA ALA A 7 -25.57 -4.41 -29.75
C ALA A 7 -24.07 -4.56 -29.44
N LEU A 8 -23.70 -5.00 -28.23
CA LEU A 8 -22.31 -5.27 -27.86
C LEU A 8 -21.69 -6.39 -28.71
N THR A 9 -22.44 -7.48 -28.92
CA THR A 9 -22.00 -8.59 -29.78
C THR A 9 -21.67 -8.09 -31.17
N ARG A 10 -22.56 -7.30 -31.78
CA ARG A 10 -22.33 -6.71 -33.10
C ARG A 10 -21.14 -5.74 -33.10
N TYR A 11 -21.09 -4.82 -32.14
CA TYR A 11 -20.04 -3.81 -32.03
C TYR A 11 -18.63 -4.42 -31.98
N TRP A 12 -18.45 -5.47 -31.19
CA TRP A 12 -17.16 -6.15 -31.04
C TRP A 12 -16.86 -7.10 -32.21
N THR A 13 -17.88 -7.70 -32.82
CA THR A 13 -17.72 -8.46 -34.08
C THR A 13 -17.18 -7.55 -35.19
N ASP A 14 -17.73 -6.35 -35.33
CA ASP A 14 -17.30 -5.36 -36.34
C ASP A 14 -15.84 -4.88 -36.12
N ARG A 15 -15.27 -5.13 -34.94
CA ARG A 15 -13.86 -4.85 -34.56
C ARG A 15 -12.95 -6.08 -34.58
N GLY A 16 -13.43 -7.17 -35.17
CA GLY A 16 -12.65 -8.39 -35.39
C GLY A 16 -12.58 -9.33 -34.19
N CYS A 17 -13.46 -9.19 -33.20
CA CYS A 17 -13.59 -10.20 -32.15
C CYS A 17 -14.34 -11.43 -32.67
N MET A 18 -13.81 -12.62 -32.37
CA MET A 18 -14.59 -13.85 -32.49
C MET A 18 -15.64 -13.89 -31.38
N ILE A 19 -16.87 -14.29 -31.70
CA ILE A 19 -17.92 -14.48 -30.69
C ILE A 19 -17.91 -15.91 -30.19
N VAL A 20 -17.77 -16.10 -28.88
CA VAL A 20 -17.96 -17.41 -28.23
C VAL A 20 -19.24 -17.41 -27.40
N GLN A 21 -19.71 -18.60 -27.06
CA GLN A 21 -20.89 -18.79 -26.23
C GLN A 21 -20.49 -18.83 -24.75
N PRO A 22 -21.44 -18.55 -23.83
CA PRO A 22 -21.28 -18.82 -22.41
C PRO A 22 -20.68 -20.19 -22.14
N PHE A 23 -19.83 -20.28 -21.12
CA PHE A 23 -19.27 -21.57 -20.75
C PHE A 23 -20.33 -22.47 -20.11
N ASN A 24 -20.24 -23.77 -20.34
CA ASN A 24 -21.24 -24.74 -19.87
C ASN A 24 -20.95 -25.27 -18.46
N THR A 25 -20.21 -24.53 -17.64
CA THR A 25 -19.86 -24.84 -16.25
C THR A 25 -19.80 -23.53 -15.47
N GLU A 26 -20.14 -23.59 -14.18
CA GLU A 26 -20.16 -22.45 -13.28
C GLU A 26 -18.77 -21.80 -13.19
N VAL A 27 -18.73 -20.49 -13.45
CA VAL A 27 -17.53 -19.67 -13.33
C VAL A 27 -17.89 -18.36 -12.63
N GLY A 28 -17.02 -17.85 -11.76
CA GLY A 28 -17.27 -16.59 -11.04
C GLY A 28 -17.04 -15.32 -11.87
N ALA A 29 -16.45 -15.48 -13.06
CA ALA A 29 -16.18 -14.40 -14.02
C ALA A 29 -15.84 -14.97 -15.42
N GLY A 30 -16.10 -14.18 -16.46
CA GLY A 30 -15.68 -14.42 -17.85
C GLY A 30 -14.18 -14.68 -17.99
N THR A 31 -13.35 -14.11 -17.11
CA THR A 31 -11.91 -14.38 -17.02
C THR A 31 -11.58 -15.87 -16.95
N LEU A 32 -12.36 -16.66 -16.21
CA LEU A 32 -12.08 -18.07 -15.94
C LEU A 32 -12.47 -19.01 -17.09
N ASN A 33 -13.25 -18.53 -18.06
CA ASN A 33 -13.58 -19.27 -19.26
C ASN A 33 -12.29 -19.61 -20.04
N PRO A 34 -12.14 -20.84 -20.56
CA PRO A 34 -11.01 -21.22 -21.42
C PRO A 34 -10.74 -20.27 -22.59
N ALA A 35 -11.77 -19.58 -23.11
CA ALA A 35 -11.64 -18.57 -24.15
C ALA A 35 -10.88 -17.32 -23.70
N THR A 36 -10.72 -17.10 -22.39
CA THR A 36 -9.85 -16.06 -21.81
C THR A 36 -8.61 -16.68 -21.20
N ILE A 37 -8.70 -17.35 -20.05
CA ILE A 37 -7.54 -17.68 -19.22
C ILE A 37 -6.48 -18.54 -19.92
N LEU A 38 -6.89 -19.45 -20.82
CA LEU A 38 -5.93 -20.23 -21.60
C LEU A 38 -5.42 -19.44 -22.81
N ARG A 39 -6.24 -18.57 -23.40
CA ARG A 39 -5.91 -17.86 -24.65
C ARG A 39 -5.06 -16.61 -24.45
N VAL A 40 -5.06 -16.04 -23.26
CA VAL A 40 -4.11 -14.98 -22.90
C VAL A 40 -2.66 -15.50 -22.83
N LEU A 41 -2.46 -16.80 -22.69
CA LEU A 41 -1.13 -17.44 -22.64
C LEU A 41 -0.48 -17.55 -24.04
N GLY A 42 0.86 -17.49 -24.05
CA GLY A 42 1.68 -17.66 -25.26
C GLY A 42 1.65 -16.48 -26.23
N PRO A 43 2.36 -16.58 -27.37
CA PRO A 43 2.56 -15.46 -28.29
C PRO A 43 1.40 -15.24 -29.27
N GLU A 44 0.43 -16.16 -29.33
CA GLU A 44 -0.66 -16.12 -30.30
C GLU A 44 -1.59 -14.92 -30.09
N PRO A 45 -1.95 -14.16 -31.15
CA PRO A 45 -2.94 -13.10 -31.05
C PRO A 45 -4.34 -13.68 -30.79
N TRP A 46 -5.17 -12.96 -30.06
CA TRP A 46 -6.49 -13.40 -29.68
C TRP A 46 -7.44 -12.23 -29.45
N ARG A 47 -8.56 -12.19 -30.17
CA ARG A 47 -9.64 -11.21 -29.98
C ARG A 47 -10.96 -11.95 -29.85
N VAL A 48 -11.60 -11.85 -28.69
CA VAL A 48 -12.84 -12.58 -28.41
C VAL A 48 -13.81 -11.71 -27.62
N ALA A 49 -15.10 -11.85 -27.87
CA ALA A 49 -16.16 -11.23 -27.09
C ALA A 49 -17.30 -12.22 -26.84
N TYR A 50 -17.92 -12.19 -25.65
CA TYR A 50 -18.99 -13.13 -25.29
C TYR A 50 -19.77 -12.71 -24.04
N VAL A 51 -20.94 -13.31 -23.88
CA VAL A 51 -21.72 -13.25 -22.64
C VAL A 51 -21.23 -14.35 -21.69
N GLU A 52 -21.08 -14.05 -20.40
CA GLU A 52 -20.79 -15.03 -19.35
C GLU A 52 -21.71 -14.84 -18.14
N PRO A 53 -22.67 -15.75 -17.91
CA PRO A 53 -23.36 -15.89 -16.63
C PRO A 53 -22.34 -16.25 -15.55
N SER A 54 -22.10 -15.31 -14.64
CA SER A 54 -21.07 -15.41 -13.61
C SER A 54 -21.70 -15.73 -12.27
N VAL A 55 -21.28 -16.83 -11.65
CA VAL A 55 -21.88 -17.38 -10.42
C VAL A 55 -21.00 -17.08 -9.20
N ARG A 56 -21.54 -16.33 -8.24
CA ARG A 56 -20.91 -15.89 -7.00
C ARG A 56 -21.78 -16.22 -5.79
N PRO A 57 -21.60 -17.40 -5.18
CA PRO A 57 -22.36 -17.82 -4.00
C PRO A 57 -22.40 -16.79 -2.86
N ASP A 58 -21.29 -16.09 -2.58
CA ASP A 58 -21.21 -15.07 -1.52
C ASP A 58 -22.09 -13.82 -1.78
N ASP A 59 -22.46 -13.57 -3.04
CA ASP A 59 -23.32 -12.45 -3.44
C ASP A 59 -24.83 -12.80 -3.34
N ALA A 60 -25.17 -14.02 -2.89
CA ALA A 60 -26.55 -14.46 -2.68
C ALA A 60 -27.33 -13.58 -1.68
N ARG A 61 -28.54 -13.14 -2.06
CA ARG A 61 -29.39 -12.27 -1.21
C ARG A 61 -30.89 -12.59 -1.32
N TYR A 62 -31.27 -13.83 -1.64
CA TYR A 62 -32.67 -14.29 -1.76
C TYR A 62 -33.52 -13.52 -2.78
N GLY A 63 -32.87 -12.73 -3.64
CA GLY A 63 -33.51 -11.78 -4.54
C GLY A 63 -34.14 -10.57 -3.84
N GLU A 64 -33.85 -10.34 -2.56
CA GLU A 64 -34.37 -9.17 -1.81
C GLU A 64 -33.49 -7.94 -1.98
N ASN A 65 -32.20 -8.13 -2.28
CA ASN A 65 -31.30 -7.03 -2.54
C ASN A 65 -31.51 -6.46 -3.96
N PRO A 66 -31.57 -5.13 -4.14
CA PRO A 66 -31.79 -4.53 -5.44
C PRO A 66 -30.64 -4.71 -6.44
N ASN A 67 -29.40 -4.92 -5.97
CA ASN A 67 -28.17 -4.84 -6.77
C ASN A 67 -27.24 -6.05 -6.66
N ARG A 68 -27.43 -6.94 -5.67
CA ARG A 68 -26.60 -8.14 -5.46
C ARG A 68 -27.37 -9.40 -5.87
N LEU A 69 -26.68 -10.26 -6.60
CA LEU A 69 -27.21 -11.45 -7.26
C LEU A 69 -26.19 -12.58 -7.13
N GLN A 70 -26.62 -13.81 -6.84
CA GLN A 70 -25.69 -14.95 -6.90
C GLN A 70 -25.28 -15.31 -8.32
N THR A 71 -26.06 -14.92 -9.34
CA THR A 71 -25.67 -15.03 -10.75
C THR A 71 -25.98 -13.74 -11.47
N HIS A 72 -24.97 -13.11 -12.05
CA HIS A 72 -25.12 -11.90 -12.88
C HIS A 72 -24.50 -12.11 -14.26
N THR A 73 -24.86 -11.25 -15.21
CA THR A 73 -24.44 -11.35 -16.60
C THR A 73 -23.24 -10.44 -16.86
N GLN A 74 -22.10 -11.05 -17.16
CA GLN A 74 -20.96 -10.32 -17.71
C GLN A 74 -21.02 -10.31 -19.23
N PHE A 75 -20.61 -9.20 -19.84
CA PHE A 75 -20.14 -9.22 -21.22
C PHE A 75 -18.61 -9.10 -21.17
N GLN A 76 -17.92 -10.06 -21.75
CA GLN A 76 -16.47 -10.23 -21.64
C GLN A 76 -15.83 -9.94 -22.99
N VAL A 77 -14.72 -9.20 -22.98
CA VAL A 77 -13.89 -8.93 -24.17
C VAL A 77 -12.43 -9.14 -23.82
N ILE A 78 -11.69 -9.81 -24.70
CA ILE A 78 -10.23 -9.89 -24.66
C ILE A 78 -9.65 -9.35 -25.96
N LEU A 79 -8.69 -8.44 -25.84
CA LEU A 79 -7.90 -7.90 -26.94
C LEU A 79 -6.42 -8.22 -26.71
N LYS A 80 -5.87 -9.14 -27.51
CA LYS A 80 -4.48 -9.56 -27.45
C LYS A 80 -3.84 -9.51 -28.85
N PRO A 81 -2.77 -8.72 -29.03
CA PRO A 81 -2.19 -7.78 -28.07
C PRO A 81 -3.11 -6.57 -27.78
N ASP A 82 -2.76 -5.77 -26.78
CA ASP A 82 -3.33 -4.42 -26.58
C ASP A 82 -3.35 -3.63 -27.92
N PRO A 83 -4.50 -3.05 -28.31
CA PRO A 83 -4.65 -2.37 -29.60
C PRO A 83 -4.05 -0.96 -29.65
N GLY A 84 -3.70 -0.35 -28.51
CA GLY A 84 -3.17 1.02 -28.44
C GLY A 84 -4.20 2.10 -28.10
N ASP A 85 -5.48 1.81 -28.26
CA ASP A 85 -6.63 2.68 -28.02
C ASP A 85 -7.82 1.96 -27.34
N PRO A 86 -7.61 1.01 -26.39
CA PRO A 86 -8.70 0.17 -25.92
C PRO A 86 -9.74 0.94 -25.09
N GLN A 87 -9.36 2.05 -24.45
CA GLN A 87 -10.30 2.92 -23.72
C GLN A 87 -11.22 3.68 -24.69
N GLU A 88 -10.71 4.17 -25.82
CA GLU A 88 -11.51 4.80 -26.86
C GLU A 88 -12.49 3.79 -27.49
N GLN A 89 -12.03 2.56 -27.76
CA GLN A 89 -12.91 1.48 -28.22
C GLN A 89 -13.97 1.11 -27.18
N TYR A 90 -13.67 1.17 -25.89
CA TYR A 90 -14.65 0.96 -24.84
C TYR A 90 -15.69 2.08 -24.78
N LEU A 91 -15.29 3.35 -24.82
CA LEU A 91 -16.23 4.48 -24.76
C LEU A 91 -17.21 4.45 -25.94
N ALA A 92 -16.73 4.19 -27.16
CA ALA A 92 -17.59 4.02 -28.34
C ALA A 92 -18.53 2.80 -28.24
N SER A 93 -18.22 1.80 -27.41
CA SER A 93 -19.14 0.69 -27.13
C SER A 93 -20.32 1.12 -26.23
N LEU A 94 -20.11 2.09 -25.34
CA LEU A 94 -21.17 2.66 -24.52
C LEU A 94 -22.11 3.51 -25.37
N GLU A 95 -21.58 4.28 -26.31
CA GLU A 95 -22.39 5.00 -27.30
C GLU A 95 -23.24 4.04 -28.15
N ALA A 96 -22.67 2.89 -28.54
CA ALA A 96 -23.41 1.85 -29.26
C ALA A 96 -24.55 1.22 -28.40
N LEU A 97 -24.48 1.32 -27.08
CA LEU A 97 -25.57 0.97 -26.16
C LEU A 97 -26.60 2.08 -25.99
N GLY A 98 -26.37 3.26 -26.54
CA GLY A 98 -27.23 4.44 -26.40
C GLY A 98 -26.89 5.34 -25.21
N ILE A 99 -25.71 5.18 -24.59
CA ILE A 99 -25.24 6.07 -23.52
C ILE A 99 -24.61 7.32 -24.15
N ASP A 100 -25.09 8.50 -23.77
CA ASP A 100 -24.48 9.77 -24.17
C ASP A 100 -23.26 10.07 -23.28
N ILE A 101 -22.08 9.69 -23.75
CA ILE A 101 -20.83 9.87 -22.98
C ILE A 101 -20.46 11.34 -22.71
N HIS A 102 -21.11 12.31 -23.36
CA HIS A 102 -20.89 13.74 -23.09
C HIS A 102 -21.78 14.26 -21.96
N ALA A 103 -22.90 13.58 -21.67
CA ALA A 103 -23.80 13.95 -20.57
C ALA A 103 -23.33 13.40 -19.22
N HIS A 104 -22.51 12.34 -19.22
CA HIS A 104 -22.15 11.56 -18.04
C HIS A 104 -20.68 11.76 -17.62
N ASP A 105 -20.42 11.58 -16.33
CA ASP A 105 -19.08 11.54 -15.76
C ASP A 105 -18.54 10.10 -15.81
N ILE A 106 -17.73 9.82 -16.83
CA ILE A 106 -17.09 8.51 -17.01
C ILE A 106 -15.66 8.55 -16.50
N ARG A 107 -15.37 7.83 -15.42
CA ARG A 107 -14.06 7.82 -14.76
C ARG A 107 -13.43 6.44 -14.76
N PHE A 108 -12.15 6.39 -15.08
CA PHE A 108 -11.29 5.21 -14.94
C PHE A 108 -10.56 5.32 -13.60
N VAL A 109 -11.12 4.73 -12.56
CA VAL A 109 -10.57 4.78 -11.20
C VAL A 109 -9.69 3.56 -10.99
N GLU A 110 -8.52 3.73 -10.36
CA GLU A 110 -7.62 2.60 -10.14
C GLU A 110 -8.32 1.46 -9.40
N ASP A 111 -8.29 0.27 -10.02
CA ASP A 111 -8.51 -0.99 -9.33
C ASP A 111 -7.62 -2.07 -9.95
N ASN A 112 -6.82 -2.73 -9.11
CA ASN A 112 -5.87 -3.75 -9.56
C ASN A 112 -6.49 -5.13 -9.33
N TRP A 113 -6.65 -5.89 -10.41
CA TRP A 113 -7.28 -7.20 -10.33
C TRP A 113 -6.25 -8.29 -10.02
N ALA A 114 -6.57 -9.16 -9.07
CA ALA A 114 -5.82 -10.37 -8.80
C ALA A 114 -6.76 -11.53 -8.44
N ASN A 115 -6.46 -12.71 -8.97
CA ASN A 115 -7.08 -13.96 -8.59
C ASN A 115 -6.00 -14.91 -8.02
N PRO A 116 -5.87 -14.96 -6.68
CA PRO A 116 -4.88 -15.81 -6.03
C PRO A 116 -5.09 -17.31 -6.28
N ALA A 117 -6.33 -17.76 -6.54
CA ALA A 117 -6.64 -19.18 -6.74
C ALA A 117 -6.13 -19.68 -8.11
N THR A 118 -6.01 -18.81 -9.11
CA THR A 118 -5.47 -19.16 -10.43
C THR A 118 -4.06 -18.61 -10.68
N GLY A 119 -3.51 -17.82 -9.76
CA GLY A 119 -2.20 -17.19 -9.93
C GLY A 119 -2.18 -16.18 -11.08
N SER A 120 -3.28 -15.45 -11.25
CA SER A 120 -3.48 -14.49 -12.34
C SER A 120 -3.63 -13.09 -11.77
N TRP A 121 -3.04 -12.09 -12.41
CA TRP A 121 -3.18 -10.69 -11.99
C TRP A 121 -2.88 -9.72 -13.12
N GLY A 122 -3.41 -8.51 -12.97
CA GLY A 122 -3.21 -7.39 -13.87
C GLY A 122 -3.45 -6.06 -13.17
N LEU A 123 -3.12 -4.98 -13.86
CA LEU A 123 -3.44 -3.62 -13.42
C LEU A 123 -4.52 -3.06 -14.34
N GLY A 124 -5.33 -2.15 -13.83
CA GLY A 124 -6.29 -1.45 -14.66
C GLY A 124 -7.20 -0.54 -13.85
N TRP A 125 -8.48 -0.60 -14.16
CA TRP A 125 -9.48 0.32 -13.61
C TRP A 125 -10.81 -0.36 -13.37
N GLU A 126 -11.48 0.10 -12.32
CA GLU A 126 -12.93 0.13 -12.29
C GLU A 126 -13.40 1.35 -13.12
N VAL A 127 -14.38 1.16 -14.00
CA VAL A 127 -14.96 2.24 -14.80
C VAL A 127 -16.29 2.65 -14.21
N TRP A 128 -16.37 3.90 -13.79
CA TRP A 128 -17.54 4.51 -13.17
C TRP A 128 -18.30 5.34 -14.20
N LEU A 129 -19.62 5.20 -14.21
CA LEU A 129 -20.56 6.10 -14.89
C LEU A 129 -21.42 6.75 -13.81
N ASP A 130 -21.21 8.04 -13.56
CA ASP A 130 -21.88 8.82 -12.52
C ASP A 130 -21.79 8.17 -11.12
N GLY A 131 -20.61 7.62 -10.79
CA GLY A 131 -20.35 6.91 -9.52
C GLY A 131 -20.73 5.42 -9.53
N LEU A 132 -21.48 4.96 -10.54
CA LEU A 132 -21.83 3.54 -10.68
C LEU A 132 -20.71 2.80 -11.40
N GLU A 133 -20.08 1.84 -10.72
CA GLU A 133 -19.14 0.92 -11.35
C GLU A 133 -19.88 0.03 -12.37
N ILE A 134 -19.58 0.21 -13.65
CA ILE A 134 -20.23 -0.50 -14.77
C ILE A 134 -19.31 -1.51 -15.47
N THR A 135 -17.99 -1.36 -15.35
CA THR A 135 -17.02 -2.20 -16.09
C THR A 135 -15.73 -2.36 -15.31
N GLN A 136 -15.15 -3.57 -15.33
CA GLN A 136 -13.75 -3.80 -14.96
C GLN A 136 -12.88 -3.80 -16.22
N PHE A 137 -11.75 -3.09 -16.16
CA PHE A 137 -10.76 -3.01 -17.23
C PHE A 137 -9.41 -3.50 -16.70
N THR A 138 -8.74 -4.45 -17.37
CA THR A 138 -7.53 -5.09 -16.81
C THR A 138 -6.52 -5.43 -17.89
N TYR A 139 -5.27 -5.02 -17.70
CA TYR A 139 -4.12 -5.48 -18.48
C TYR A 139 -3.45 -6.66 -17.78
N PHE A 140 -3.66 -7.86 -18.29
CA PHE A 140 -3.08 -9.07 -17.70
C PHE A 140 -1.55 -9.04 -17.76
N GLN A 141 -0.92 -9.11 -16.59
CA GLN A 141 0.54 -9.24 -16.51
C GLN A 141 0.95 -10.70 -16.37
N GLN A 142 0.15 -11.48 -15.65
CA GLN A 142 0.33 -12.93 -15.49
C GLN A 142 -1.00 -13.68 -15.52
N ALA A 143 -0.95 -14.91 -16.00
CA ALA A 143 -2.03 -15.90 -15.88
C ALA A 143 -1.44 -17.27 -15.54
N GLY A 144 -2.00 -17.98 -14.56
CA GLY A 144 -1.42 -19.28 -14.14
C GLY A 144 0.02 -19.20 -13.65
N GLY A 145 0.46 -18.05 -13.11
CA GLY A 145 1.84 -17.80 -12.73
C GLY A 145 2.83 -17.64 -13.89
N LEU A 146 2.36 -17.57 -15.14
CA LEU A 146 3.17 -17.29 -16.32
C LEU A 146 3.06 -15.82 -16.70
N SER A 147 4.20 -15.17 -16.94
CA SER A 147 4.25 -13.82 -17.49
C SER A 147 3.75 -13.81 -18.92
N LEU A 148 2.84 -12.88 -19.24
CA LEU A 148 2.26 -12.77 -20.57
C LEU A 148 3.16 -11.95 -21.49
N ASP A 149 3.29 -12.40 -22.73
CA ASP A 149 3.94 -11.65 -23.80
C ASP A 149 3.37 -12.15 -25.16
N PRO A 150 2.54 -11.34 -25.85
CA PRO A 150 2.13 -9.98 -25.48
C PRO A 150 1.09 -9.95 -24.34
N VAL A 151 0.96 -8.76 -23.73
CA VAL A 151 -0.11 -8.47 -22.76
C VAL A 151 -1.48 -8.41 -23.43
N SER A 152 -2.50 -8.90 -22.72
CA SER A 152 -3.91 -8.85 -23.14
C SER A 152 -4.67 -7.78 -22.35
N VAL A 153 -5.59 -7.09 -23.01
CA VAL A 153 -6.57 -6.22 -22.37
C VAL A 153 -7.87 -6.99 -22.18
N GLU A 154 -8.38 -6.99 -20.96
CA GLU A 154 -9.68 -7.50 -20.56
C GLU A 154 -10.63 -6.33 -20.29
N ILE A 155 -11.84 -6.41 -20.87
CA ILE A 155 -12.94 -5.48 -20.65
C ILE A 155 -14.16 -6.29 -20.26
N THR A 156 -14.65 -6.08 -19.03
CA THR A 156 -15.70 -6.90 -18.43
C THR A 156 -16.85 -6.00 -17.97
N TYR A 157 -17.93 -5.98 -18.73
CA TYR A 157 -19.12 -5.16 -18.48
C TYR A 157 -20.05 -5.86 -17.48
N GLY A 158 -20.52 -5.12 -16.47
CA GLY A 158 -21.62 -5.54 -15.59
C GLY A 158 -22.97 -5.17 -16.21
N VAL A 159 -23.57 -6.10 -16.95
CA VAL A 159 -24.72 -5.79 -17.83
C VAL A 159 -25.93 -5.32 -17.02
N GLU A 160 -26.27 -5.99 -15.92
CA GLU A 160 -27.43 -5.59 -15.09
C GLU A 160 -27.30 -4.14 -14.61
N ARG A 161 -26.12 -3.72 -14.13
CA ARG A 161 -25.89 -2.35 -13.66
C ARG A 161 -26.06 -1.32 -14.77
N ILE A 162 -25.50 -1.60 -15.95
CA ILE A 162 -25.64 -0.73 -17.13
C ILE A 162 -27.11 -0.60 -17.52
N ILE A 163 -27.85 -1.71 -17.55
CA ILE A 163 -29.26 -1.69 -17.96
C ILE A 163 -30.16 -1.04 -16.90
N MET A 164 -29.89 -1.23 -15.62
CA MET A 164 -30.60 -0.53 -14.54
C MET A 164 -30.49 0.98 -14.70
N ALA A 165 -29.28 1.48 -14.99
CA ALA A 165 -29.06 2.89 -15.27
C ALA A 165 -29.81 3.35 -16.52
N LEU A 166 -29.70 2.62 -17.65
CA LEU A 166 -30.35 2.97 -18.91
C LEU A 166 -31.88 2.95 -18.86
N GLN A 167 -32.46 2.03 -18.09
CA GLN A 167 -33.91 1.90 -17.93
C GLN A 167 -34.46 2.70 -16.75
N ASN A 168 -33.60 3.38 -15.98
CA ASN A 168 -33.93 4.14 -14.78
C ASN A 168 -34.74 3.31 -13.77
N VAL A 169 -34.30 2.08 -13.52
CA VAL A 169 -34.90 1.18 -12.52
C VAL A 169 -33.97 0.98 -11.33
N SER A 170 -34.54 0.87 -10.13
CA SER A 170 -33.78 0.80 -8.88
C SER A 170 -33.53 -0.63 -8.38
N HIS A 171 -34.16 -1.63 -8.99
CA HIS A 171 -34.02 -3.04 -8.63
C HIS A 171 -33.80 -3.89 -9.88
N PHE A 172 -32.89 -4.87 -9.82
CA PHE A 172 -32.62 -5.76 -10.94
C PHE A 172 -33.87 -6.48 -11.47
N LYS A 173 -34.85 -6.78 -10.61
CA LYS A 173 -36.09 -7.50 -10.98
C LYS A 173 -36.92 -6.72 -11.99
N ASP A 174 -36.86 -5.39 -11.92
CA ASP A 174 -37.65 -4.48 -12.73
C ASP A 174 -37.02 -4.21 -14.10
N ILE A 175 -35.82 -4.73 -14.35
CA ILE A 175 -35.19 -4.64 -15.67
C ILE A 175 -36.11 -5.28 -16.71
N GLN A 176 -36.49 -4.52 -17.73
CA GLN A 176 -37.12 -5.06 -18.91
C GLN A 176 -36.08 -5.88 -19.69
N TYR A 177 -36.17 -7.21 -19.60
CA TYR A 177 -35.23 -8.10 -20.25
C TYR A 177 -35.47 -8.14 -21.76
N ALA A 178 -36.70 -8.47 -22.14
CA ALA A 178 -37.24 -8.52 -23.51
C ALA A 178 -38.67 -7.94 -23.53
N PRO A 179 -39.29 -7.63 -24.68
CA PRO A 179 -40.64 -7.07 -24.72
C PRO A 179 -41.67 -7.92 -23.94
N GLY A 180 -42.24 -7.34 -22.88
CA GLY A 180 -43.23 -7.99 -22.02
C GLY A 180 -42.69 -9.00 -21.00
N ILE A 181 -41.36 -9.11 -20.83
CA ILE A 181 -40.72 -9.98 -19.84
C ILE A 181 -39.71 -9.17 -19.02
N THR A 182 -39.91 -9.11 -17.72
CA THR A 182 -38.96 -8.53 -16.76
C THR A 182 -37.91 -9.57 -16.34
N TYR A 183 -36.76 -9.11 -15.86
CA TYR A 183 -35.70 -9.97 -15.33
C TYR A 183 -36.20 -10.74 -14.10
N GLY A 184 -37.01 -10.12 -13.24
CA GLY A 184 -37.59 -10.75 -12.06
C GLY A 184 -38.54 -11.90 -12.41
N GLU A 185 -39.36 -11.74 -13.45
CA GLU A 185 -40.23 -12.82 -13.96
C GLU A 185 -39.43 -13.98 -14.54
N ALA A 186 -38.30 -13.70 -15.19
CA ALA A 186 -37.46 -14.72 -15.82
C ALA A 186 -36.54 -15.46 -14.82
N PHE A 187 -35.94 -14.75 -13.86
CA PHE A 187 -34.82 -15.25 -13.06
C PHE A 187 -35.01 -15.07 -11.54
N GLY A 188 -36.02 -14.34 -11.08
CA GLY A 188 -36.20 -14.02 -9.66
C GLY A 188 -36.39 -15.25 -8.76
N GLN A 189 -37.10 -16.28 -9.25
CA GLN A 189 -37.26 -17.53 -8.51
C GLN A 189 -35.93 -18.30 -8.39
N ALA A 190 -35.14 -18.34 -9.47
CA ALA A 190 -33.84 -19.00 -9.46
C ALA A 190 -32.87 -18.33 -8.48
N GLU A 191 -32.87 -16.99 -8.42
CA GLU A 191 -32.07 -16.23 -7.46
C GLU A 191 -32.42 -16.59 -6.01
N TYR A 192 -33.72 -16.71 -5.69
CA TYR A 192 -34.17 -17.13 -4.36
C TYR A 192 -33.71 -18.55 -4.01
N GLU A 193 -33.99 -19.52 -4.89
CA GLU A 193 -33.69 -20.94 -4.62
C GLU A 193 -32.18 -21.19 -4.52
N MET A 194 -31.38 -20.57 -5.40
CA MET A 194 -29.93 -20.70 -5.35
C MET A 194 -29.32 -19.99 -4.15
N SER A 195 -29.89 -18.85 -3.73
CA SER A 195 -29.45 -18.19 -2.49
C SER A 195 -29.65 -19.11 -1.28
N ARG A 196 -30.84 -19.70 -1.15
CA ARG A 196 -31.15 -20.66 -0.09
C ARG A 196 -30.23 -21.88 -0.15
N PHE A 197 -29.95 -22.39 -1.34
CA PHE A 197 -28.98 -23.47 -1.50
C PHE A 197 -27.59 -23.07 -0.98
N TYR A 198 -27.03 -21.94 -1.42
CA TYR A 198 -25.69 -21.53 -1.04
C TYR A 198 -25.54 -21.12 0.41
N LEU A 199 -26.58 -20.53 1.02
CA LEU A 199 -26.51 -19.98 2.36
C LEU A 199 -27.01 -20.96 3.43
N ASP A 200 -27.99 -21.81 3.12
CA ASP A 200 -28.67 -22.65 4.12
C ASP A 200 -28.45 -24.14 3.89
N ASP A 201 -28.74 -24.61 2.66
CA ASP A 201 -29.04 -26.03 2.41
C ASP A 201 -27.89 -26.84 1.79
N ALA A 202 -26.83 -26.21 1.27
CA ALA A 202 -25.72 -26.93 0.66
C ALA A 202 -25.01 -27.84 1.69
N ASP A 203 -24.98 -29.14 1.40
CA ASP A 203 -24.37 -30.15 2.26
C ASP A 203 -22.83 -30.04 2.25
N VAL A 204 -22.27 -29.57 3.36
CA VAL A 204 -20.84 -29.27 3.53
C VAL A 204 -19.97 -30.50 3.26
N ASP A 205 -20.36 -31.68 3.77
CA ASP A 205 -19.58 -32.90 3.59
C ASP A 205 -19.53 -33.34 2.13
N THR A 206 -20.63 -33.19 1.39
CA THR A 206 -20.67 -33.45 -0.04
C THR A 206 -19.78 -32.49 -0.81
N GLN A 207 -19.84 -31.20 -0.52
CA GLN A 207 -18.97 -30.22 -1.18
C GLN A 207 -17.49 -30.49 -0.90
N ARG A 208 -17.12 -30.86 0.34
CA ARG A 208 -15.75 -31.25 0.69
C ARG A 208 -15.26 -32.45 -0.12
N ARG A 209 -16.08 -33.50 -0.26
CA ARG A 209 -15.74 -34.68 -1.10
C ARG A 209 -15.59 -34.30 -2.57
N LEU A 210 -16.52 -33.50 -3.12
CA LEU A 210 -16.46 -33.07 -4.51
C LEU A 210 -15.20 -32.26 -4.81
N PHE A 211 -14.80 -31.37 -3.90
CA PHE A 211 -13.56 -30.60 -4.06
C PHE A 211 -12.33 -31.52 -4.20
N GLU A 212 -12.24 -32.54 -3.34
CA GLU A 212 -11.16 -33.52 -3.36
C GLU A 212 -11.15 -34.36 -4.65
N ASP A 213 -12.31 -34.89 -5.04
CA ASP A 213 -12.47 -35.71 -6.23
C ASP A 213 -12.14 -34.93 -7.52
N TYR A 214 -12.64 -33.70 -7.64
CA TYR A 214 -12.34 -32.85 -8.79
C TYR A 214 -10.85 -32.48 -8.86
N ALA A 215 -10.21 -32.21 -7.73
CA ALA A 215 -8.80 -31.89 -7.72
C ALA A 215 -7.93 -33.11 -8.06
N ALA A 216 -8.32 -34.30 -7.62
CA ALA A 216 -7.66 -35.55 -8.01
C ALA A 216 -7.82 -35.85 -9.51
N GLU A 217 -9.00 -35.59 -10.07
CA GLU A 217 -9.26 -35.76 -11.50
C GLU A 217 -8.48 -34.74 -12.35
N ALA A 218 -8.40 -33.48 -11.91
CA ALA A 218 -7.56 -32.47 -12.55
C ALA A 218 -6.10 -32.92 -12.61
N ARG A 219 -5.56 -33.47 -11.51
CA ARG A 219 -4.21 -34.04 -11.45
C ARG A 219 -4.04 -35.18 -12.46
N ARG A 220 -4.94 -36.16 -12.48
CA ARG A 220 -4.90 -37.30 -13.42
C ARG A 220 -4.89 -36.83 -14.88
N LEU A 221 -5.65 -35.79 -15.20
CA LEU A 221 -5.73 -35.21 -16.54
C LEU A 221 -4.48 -34.43 -16.93
N LEU A 222 -3.82 -33.76 -15.98
CA LEU A 222 -2.49 -33.17 -16.18
C LEU A 222 -1.45 -34.23 -16.50
N ASP A 223 -1.44 -35.35 -15.77
CA ASP A 223 -0.55 -36.48 -16.01
C ASP A 223 -0.79 -37.11 -17.40
N ALA A 224 -2.06 -37.11 -17.85
CA ALA A 224 -2.46 -37.52 -19.20
C ALA A 224 -2.18 -36.46 -20.29
N ARG A 225 -1.59 -35.31 -19.93
CA ARG A 225 -1.30 -34.17 -20.81
C ARG A 225 -2.55 -33.58 -21.50
N LEU A 226 -3.67 -33.51 -20.78
CA LEU A 226 -4.94 -32.96 -21.26
C LEU A 226 -5.29 -31.65 -20.51
N PRO A 227 -4.70 -30.49 -20.89
CA PRO A 227 -4.84 -29.26 -20.12
C PRO A 227 -6.27 -28.70 -20.10
N VAL A 228 -7.03 -28.84 -21.20
CA VAL A 228 -8.40 -28.31 -21.29
C VAL A 228 -9.35 -28.99 -20.29
N PRO A 229 -9.51 -30.33 -20.27
CA PRO A 229 -10.37 -30.96 -19.28
C PRO A 229 -9.81 -30.86 -17.84
N ALA A 230 -8.48 -30.76 -17.67
CA ALA A 230 -7.90 -30.47 -16.36
C ALA A 230 -8.34 -29.10 -15.84
N HIS A 231 -8.32 -28.06 -16.69
CA HIS A 231 -8.82 -26.72 -16.37
C HIS A 231 -10.28 -26.75 -15.92
N VAL A 232 -11.14 -27.47 -16.63
CA VAL A 232 -12.57 -27.60 -16.27
C VAL A 232 -12.75 -28.16 -14.87
N HIS A 233 -11.93 -29.13 -14.46
CA HIS A 233 -11.98 -29.66 -13.09
C HIS A 233 -11.44 -28.67 -12.05
N VAL A 234 -10.46 -27.84 -12.40
CA VAL A 234 -10.04 -26.72 -11.54
C VAL A 234 -11.18 -25.71 -11.34
N LEU A 235 -11.96 -25.42 -12.39
CA LEU A 235 -13.14 -24.56 -12.27
C LEU A 235 -14.20 -25.15 -11.33
N LYS A 236 -14.43 -26.46 -11.41
CA LYS A 236 -15.34 -27.17 -10.49
C LYS A 236 -14.84 -27.12 -9.05
N CYS A 237 -13.54 -27.29 -8.82
CA CYS A 237 -12.94 -27.06 -7.49
C CYS A 237 -13.22 -25.63 -7.00
N SER A 238 -13.03 -24.63 -7.86
CA SER A 238 -13.27 -23.23 -7.52
C SER A 238 -14.72 -22.95 -7.15
N HIS A 239 -15.68 -23.45 -7.91
CA HIS A 239 -17.10 -23.26 -7.60
C HIS A 239 -17.48 -23.98 -6.29
N THR A 240 -17.07 -25.24 -6.14
CA THR A 240 -17.29 -26.02 -4.91
C THR A 240 -16.71 -25.32 -3.67
N PHE A 241 -15.52 -24.74 -3.80
CA PHE A 241 -14.90 -23.92 -2.77
C PHE A 241 -15.76 -22.70 -2.43
N ASN A 242 -16.25 -21.95 -3.42
CA ASN A 242 -17.10 -20.79 -3.18
C ASN A 242 -18.41 -21.16 -2.47
N VAL A 243 -18.99 -22.33 -2.75
CA VAL A 243 -20.17 -22.83 -2.02
C VAL A 243 -19.82 -23.11 -0.56
N LEU A 244 -18.68 -23.73 -0.29
CA LEU A 244 -18.20 -23.95 1.09
C LEU A 244 -17.96 -22.64 1.83
N ASP A 245 -17.39 -21.65 1.14
CA ASP A 245 -17.09 -20.32 1.72
C ASP A 245 -18.39 -19.57 2.06
N ALA A 246 -19.38 -19.57 1.15
CA ALA A 246 -20.70 -18.99 1.39
C ALA A 246 -21.46 -19.66 2.54
N ARG A 247 -21.24 -20.97 2.76
CA ARG A 247 -21.77 -21.70 3.93
C ARG A 247 -21.05 -21.39 5.24
N GLY A 248 -20.01 -20.55 5.22
CA GLY A 248 -19.18 -20.25 6.39
C GLY A 248 -18.37 -21.46 6.87
N ALA A 249 -18.17 -22.47 6.02
CA ALA A 249 -17.58 -23.74 6.39
C ALA A 249 -16.07 -23.81 6.17
N VAL A 250 -15.41 -22.68 5.88
CA VAL A 250 -13.99 -22.61 5.49
C VAL A 250 -13.21 -21.69 6.44
N SER A 251 -12.22 -22.26 7.13
CA SER A 251 -11.25 -21.50 7.94
C SER A 251 -10.22 -20.74 7.11
N THR A 252 -9.54 -19.76 7.72
CA THR A 252 -8.43 -19.03 7.07
C THR A 252 -7.34 -19.97 6.55
N THR A 253 -6.97 -20.99 7.33
CA THR A 253 -5.97 -22.01 6.97
C THR A 253 -6.47 -22.93 5.86
N GLU A 254 -7.72 -23.40 5.92
CA GLU A 254 -8.32 -24.20 4.84
C GLU A 254 -8.43 -23.40 3.54
N ARG A 255 -8.84 -22.14 3.61
CA ARG A 255 -8.85 -21.21 2.48
C ARG A 255 -7.46 -21.12 1.85
N ALA A 256 -6.43 -20.91 2.66
CA ALA A 256 -5.05 -20.89 2.18
C ALA A 256 -4.62 -22.20 1.52
N ARG A 257 -4.96 -23.37 2.10
CA ARG A 257 -4.65 -24.70 1.56
C ARG A 257 -5.39 -24.95 0.23
N ALA A 258 -6.68 -24.65 0.17
CA ALA A 258 -7.51 -24.79 -1.03
C ALA A 258 -7.00 -23.89 -2.16
N PHE A 259 -6.70 -22.63 -1.86
CA PHE A 259 -6.11 -21.69 -2.82
C PHE A 259 -4.74 -22.15 -3.30
N ALA A 260 -3.87 -22.66 -2.41
CA ALA A 260 -2.58 -23.21 -2.81
C ALA A 260 -2.72 -24.41 -3.75
N ARG A 261 -3.66 -25.31 -3.48
CA ARG A 261 -3.94 -26.47 -4.33
C ARG A 261 -4.47 -26.08 -5.70
N MET A 262 -5.50 -25.22 -5.75
CA MET A 262 -6.05 -24.73 -7.01
C MET A 262 -5.01 -23.95 -7.81
N ARG A 263 -4.18 -23.12 -7.15
CA ARG A 263 -3.10 -22.37 -7.78
C ARG A 263 -2.04 -23.30 -8.38
N GLY A 264 -1.68 -24.36 -7.67
CA GLY A 264 -0.77 -25.39 -8.17
C GLY A 264 -1.29 -26.05 -9.45
N LEU A 265 -2.54 -26.52 -9.42
CA LEU A 265 -3.20 -27.12 -10.58
C LEU A 265 -3.33 -26.13 -11.75
N ALA A 266 -3.79 -24.91 -11.50
CA ALA A 266 -3.94 -23.86 -12.52
C ALA A 266 -2.60 -23.51 -13.18
N ARG A 267 -1.52 -23.41 -12.40
CA ARG A 267 -0.17 -23.17 -12.92
C ARG A 267 0.28 -24.29 -13.86
N GLU A 268 0.07 -25.53 -13.48
CA GLU A 268 0.43 -26.69 -14.31
C GLU A 268 -0.44 -26.78 -15.57
N VAL A 269 -1.74 -26.48 -15.46
CA VAL A 269 -2.64 -26.35 -16.62
C VAL A 269 -2.13 -25.30 -17.60
N SER A 270 -1.77 -24.11 -17.11
CA SER A 270 -1.29 -23.02 -17.95
C SER A 270 0.05 -23.34 -18.62
N ALA A 271 0.99 -23.93 -17.88
CA ALA A 271 2.27 -24.38 -18.43
C ALA A 271 2.09 -25.45 -19.50
N LEU A 272 1.24 -26.45 -19.23
CA LEU A 272 0.94 -27.51 -20.17
C LEU A 272 0.21 -26.96 -21.41
N TRP A 273 -0.74 -26.05 -21.24
CA TRP A 273 -1.41 -25.41 -22.38
C TRP A 273 -0.42 -24.67 -23.27
N ALA A 274 0.45 -23.82 -22.69
CA ALA A 274 1.48 -23.10 -23.45
C ALA A 274 2.39 -24.07 -24.23
N ALA A 275 2.87 -25.13 -23.59
CA ALA A 275 3.66 -26.18 -24.24
C ALA A 275 2.90 -26.88 -25.37
N ARG A 276 1.62 -27.19 -25.18
CA ARG A 276 0.78 -27.79 -26.24
C ARG A 276 0.59 -26.86 -27.43
N ARG A 277 0.51 -25.54 -27.22
CA ARG A 277 0.41 -24.56 -28.32
C ARG A 277 1.73 -24.41 -29.07
N GLU A 278 2.86 -24.45 -28.36
CA GLU A 278 4.20 -24.45 -28.94
C GLU A 278 4.46 -25.72 -29.78
N GLU A 279 4.08 -26.90 -29.27
CA GLU A 279 4.18 -28.18 -30.01
C GLU A 279 3.35 -28.19 -31.31
N LEU A 280 2.27 -27.40 -31.36
CA LEU A 280 1.45 -27.20 -32.56
C LEU A 280 2.00 -26.08 -33.48
N GLY A 281 3.14 -25.49 -33.14
CA GLY A 281 3.77 -24.42 -33.92
C GLY A 281 3.02 -23.10 -33.89
N HIS A 282 2.29 -22.80 -32.81
CA HIS A 282 1.44 -21.61 -32.68
C HIS A 282 0.51 -21.39 -33.89
N PRO A 283 -0.57 -22.19 -34.05
CA PRO A 283 -1.45 -22.16 -35.22
C PRO A 283 -2.05 -20.80 -35.61
N LEU A 284 -2.17 -19.85 -34.67
CA LEU A 284 -2.66 -18.48 -34.91
C LEU A 284 -1.52 -17.48 -35.22
N GLY A 285 -0.29 -17.97 -35.35
CA GLY A 285 0.92 -17.17 -35.53
C GLY A 285 1.41 -16.52 -34.24
N THR A 286 2.33 -15.58 -34.37
CA THR A 286 2.87 -14.78 -33.26
C THR A 286 2.40 -13.34 -33.40
N ALA A 287 1.99 -12.71 -32.31
CA ALA A 287 1.60 -11.32 -32.31
C ALA A 287 2.76 -10.43 -32.78
N PRO A 288 2.50 -9.41 -33.63
CA PRO A 288 3.53 -8.50 -34.09
C PRO A 288 3.99 -7.60 -32.93
N VAL A 289 5.31 -7.39 -32.84
CA VAL A 289 5.90 -6.41 -31.93
C VAL A 289 5.90 -5.04 -32.63
N PRO A 290 5.43 -3.96 -31.97
CA PRO A 290 5.51 -2.62 -32.54
C PRO A 290 6.95 -2.25 -32.91
N PRO A 291 7.17 -1.66 -34.10
CA PRO A 291 8.51 -1.26 -34.51
C PRO A 291 9.04 -0.14 -33.59
N ALA A 292 10.36 -0.11 -33.38
CA ALA A 292 10.99 0.99 -32.68
C ALA A 292 10.83 2.29 -33.49
N ALA A 293 10.57 3.39 -32.80
CA ALA A 293 10.57 4.70 -33.43
C ALA A 293 11.99 5.08 -33.89
N THR A 294 12.08 5.85 -34.97
CA THR A 294 13.36 6.25 -35.58
C THR A 294 13.70 7.70 -35.24
N VAL A 295 14.94 7.93 -34.83
CA VAL A 295 15.48 9.29 -34.71
C VAL A 295 15.73 9.84 -36.12
N PRO A 296 15.33 11.08 -36.44
CA PRO A 296 15.63 11.70 -37.74
C PRO A 296 17.14 11.81 -38.00
N ASP A 297 17.55 11.62 -39.26
CA ASP A 297 18.97 11.70 -39.68
C ASP A 297 19.59 13.10 -39.45
N THR A 298 18.76 14.14 -39.50
CA THR A 298 19.17 15.53 -39.29
C THR A 298 18.39 16.15 -38.15
N LEU A 299 19.11 16.64 -37.14
CA LEU A 299 18.53 17.35 -36.00
C LEU A 299 18.47 18.86 -36.29
N PRO A 300 17.38 19.55 -35.93
CA PRO A 300 17.29 21.00 -36.03
C PRO A 300 18.25 21.67 -35.04
N GLU A 301 18.85 22.79 -35.42
CA GLU A 301 19.66 23.61 -34.51
C GLU A 301 18.78 24.62 -33.76
N ALA A 302 18.96 24.70 -32.45
CA ALA A 302 18.38 25.79 -31.66
C ALA A 302 19.13 27.10 -31.94
N THR A 303 18.40 28.20 -32.14
CA THR A 303 18.98 29.50 -32.53
C THR A 303 19.20 30.45 -31.36
N GLY A 304 18.65 30.17 -30.19
CA GLY A 304 18.75 30.99 -29.00
C GLY A 304 18.26 30.29 -27.73
N VAL A 305 18.22 31.04 -26.63
CA VAL A 305 17.64 30.58 -25.36
C VAL A 305 16.12 30.45 -25.53
N ALA A 306 15.54 29.33 -25.13
CA ALA A 306 14.12 29.06 -25.26
C ALA A 306 13.59 28.16 -24.13
N PRO A 307 12.29 28.23 -23.79
CA PRO A 307 11.69 27.29 -22.84
C PRO A 307 11.54 25.91 -23.48
N LEU A 308 11.71 24.86 -22.67
CA LEU A 308 11.44 23.47 -23.04
C LEU A 308 10.09 23.03 -22.44
N LEU A 309 9.26 22.43 -23.28
CA LEU A 309 8.09 21.65 -22.89
C LEU A 309 8.38 20.18 -23.14
N PHE A 310 8.14 19.34 -22.13
CA PHE A 310 8.08 17.90 -22.29
C PHE A 310 6.83 17.32 -21.62
N GLU A 311 5.95 16.70 -22.40
CA GLU A 311 4.76 16.00 -21.90
C GLU A 311 4.92 14.48 -22.10
N ILE A 312 4.65 13.73 -21.04
CA ILE A 312 4.46 12.28 -21.06
C ILE A 312 2.97 12.02 -20.88
N GLY A 313 2.31 11.58 -21.94
CA GLY A 313 0.89 11.29 -21.93
C GLY A 313 0.59 9.82 -21.63
N THR A 314 -0.33 9.57 -20.70
CA THR A 314 -0.65 8.24 -20.20
C THR A 314 -2.16 7.96 -20.25
N GLU A 315 -2.52 6.69 -20.15
CA GLU A 315 -3.84 6.33 -19.58
C GLU A 315 -3.89 6.75 -18.09
N GLU A 316 -5.09 6.73 -17.49
CA GLU A 316 -5.38 7.31 -16.17
C GLU A 316 -4.51 6.70 -15.05
N LEU A 317 -3.58 7.49 -14.53
CA LEU A 317 -2.72 7.18 -13.42
C LEU A 317 -3.52 7.02 -12.11
N PRO A 318 -3.09 6.08 -11.24
CA PRO A 318 -3.55 6.06 -9.85
C PRO A 318 -3.40 7.41 -9.14
N PRO A 319 -4.37 7.85 -8.32
CA PRO A 319 -4.28 9.13 -7.61
C PRO A 319 -3.02 9.28 -6.76
N GLY A 320 -2.58 8.20 -6.11
CA GLY A 320 -1.35 8.15 -5.31
C GLY A 320 -0.06 8.18 -6.14
N GLU A 321 -0.13 7.88 -7.44
CA GLU A 321 1.01 7.91 -8.36
C GLU A 321 1.17 9.25 -9.08
N VAL A 322 0.11 10.04 -9.26
CA VAL A 322 0.14 11.32 -9.98
C VAL A 322 1.20 12.26 -9.38
N THR A 323 1.08 12.61 -8.09
CA THR A 323 2.01 13.52 -7.42
C THR A 323 3.40 12.91 -7.22
N ARG A 324 3.47 11.59 -6.97
CA ARG A 324 4.73 10.87 -6.81
C ARG A 324 5.55 10.87 -8.09
N SER A 325 4.91 10.57 -9.22
CA SER A 325 5.53 10.54 -10.54
C SER A 325 5.98 11.94 -10.97
N ALA A 326 5.21 12.98 -10.67
CA ALA A 326 5.62 14.37 -10.94
C ALA A 326 6.94 14.71 -10.23
N ARG A 327 7.05 14.37 -8.93
CA ARG A 327 8.28 14.58 -8.15
C ARG A 327 9.45 13.77 -8.71
N ALA A 328 9.22 12.48 -9.00
CA ALA A 328 10.26 11.60 -9.54
C ALA A 328 10.78 12.08 -10.90
N VAL A 329 9.88 12.51 -11.79
CA VAL A 329 10.24 13.10 -13.09
C VAL A 329 11.05 14.39 -12.91
N ARG A 330 10.64 15.28 -12.00
CA ARG A 330 11.38 16.51 -11.71
C ARG A 330 12.81 16.23 -11.26
N GLU A 331 12.96 15.33 -10.29
CA GLU A 331 14.26 14.96 -9.73
C GLU A 331 15.15 14.27 -10.78
N ALA A 332 14.59 13.33 -11.54
CA ALA A 332 15.32 12.63 -12.60
C ALA A 332 15.74 13.58 -13.74
N LEU A 333 14.85 14.48 -14.18
CA LEU A 333 15.16 15.45 -15.24
C LEU A 333 16.22 16.45 -14.78
N ALA A 334 16.07 17.03 -13.58
CA ALA A 334 17.06 17.95 -13.03
C ALA A 334 18.43 17.27 -12.87
N GLY A 335 18.47 16.03 -12.36
CA GLY A 335 19.70 15.26 -12.24
C GLY A 335 20.36 14.96 -13.58
N LYS A 336 19.58 14.57 -14.60
CA LYS A 336 20.10 14.31 -15.95
C LYS A 336 20.62 15.58 -16.61
N LEU A 337 19.91 16.70 -16.52
CA LEU A 337 20.36 17.99 -17.05
C LEU A 337 21.64 18.48 -16.35
N ALA A 338 21.74 18.32 -15.03
CA ALA A 338 22.94 18.64 -14.26
C ALA A 338 24.17 17.79 -14.65
N GLY A 339 23.94 16.59 -15.21
CA GLY A 339 25.00 15.77 -15.80
C GLY A 339 25.48 16.24 -17.18
N THR A 340 24.80 17.22 -17.78
CA THR A 340 25.19 17.86 -19.05
C THR A 340 25.87 19.20 -18.81
N ARG A 341 26.35 19.86 -19.87
CA ARG A 341 26.82 21.26 -19.78
C ARG A 341 25.76 22.26 -20.26
N LEU A 342 24.54 21.79 -20.56
CA LEU A 342 23.49 22.63 -21.13
C LEU A 342 22.95 23.55 -20.04
N ALA A 343 23.15 24.87 -20.20
CA ALA A 343 22.59 25.83 -19.27
C ALA A 343 21.07 25.86 -19.39
N HIS A 344 20.38 25.90 -18.26
CA HIS A 344 18.92 25.97 -18.17
C HIS A 344 18.49 26.70 -16.89
N GLY A 345 17.27 27.20 -16.90
CA GLY A 345 16.58 27.80 -15.76
C GLY A 345 15.89 26.77 -14.87
N GLU A 346 14.78 27.18 -14.25
CA GLU A 346 14.01 26.36 -13.32
C GLU A 346 13.35 25.15 -14.02
N VAL A 347 13.33 24.00 -13.34
CA VAL A 347 12.63 22.79 -13.77
C VAL A 347 11.36 22.64 -12.95
N THR A 348 10.20 22.84 -13.57
CA THR A 348 8.90 22.64 -12.94
C THR A 348 8.20 21.43 -13.56
N VAL A 349 7.45 20.68 -12.75
CA VAL A 349 6.68 19.52 -13.23
C VAL A 349 5.27 19.57 -12.68
N HIS A 350 4.30 19.53 -13.59
CA HIS A 350 2.87 19.43 -13.33
C HIS A 350 2.38 18.02 -13.66
N ALA A 351 1.27 17.61 -13.07
CA ALA A 351 0.67 16.32 -13.35
C ALA A 351 -0.83 16.36 -13.20
N THR A 352 -1.51 15.54 -14.00
CA THR A 352 -2.94 15.21 -13.92
C THR A 352 -3.08 13.69 -14.01
N PRO A 353 -4.30 13.11 -13.91
CA PRO A 353 -4.49 11.67 -14.14
C PRO A 353 -3.92 11.17 -15.47
N ARG A 354 -3.83 11.98 -16.53
CA ARG A 354 -3.48 11.50 -17.88
C ARG A 354 -2.16 12.04 -18.42
N ARG A 355 -1.41 12.83 -17.63
CA ARG A 355 -0.16 13.44 -18.11
C ARG A 355 0.79 13.84 -16.99
N LEU A 356 2.09 13.81 -17.32
CA LEU A 356 3.17 14.47 -16.61
C LEU A 356 3.75 15.52 -17.55
N VAL A 357 3.84 16.78 -17.10
CA VAL A 357 4.27 17.92 -17.92
C VAL A 357 5.47 18.58 -17.24
N ALA A 358 6.64 18.45 -17.83
CA ALA A 358 7.84 19.16 -17.42
C ALA A 358 8.03 20.43 -18.26
N LEU A 359 8.26 21.54 -17.57
CA LEU A 359 8.63 22.82 -18.16
C LEU A 359 10.02 23.20 -17.65
N VAL A 360 10.92 23.59 -18.55
CA VAL A 360 12.25 24.08 -18.19
C VAL A 360 12.47 25.44 -18.82
N ASP A 361 12.71 26.44 -18.00
CA ASP A 361 12.94 27.80 -18.46
C ASP A 361 14.35 27.96 -19.03
N ASP A 362 14.56 29.00 -19.83
CA ASP A 362 15.86 29.50 -20.26
C ASP A 362 16.88 28.45 -20.73
N VAL A 363 16.44 27.44 -21.49
CA VAL A 363 17.35 26.41 -22.02
C VAL A 363 18.20 27.02 -23.13
N ALA A 364 19.52 26.99 -22.94
CA ALA A 364 20.48 27.52 -23.91
C ALA A 364 20.44 26.74 -25.23
N ALA A 365 20.82 27.38 -26.33
CA ALA A 365 20.84 26.75 -27.66
C ALA A 365 21.87 25.61 -27.81
N ARG A 366 22.93 25.63 -27.00
CA ARG A 366 24.01 24.65 -27.00
C ARG A 366 24.75 24.61 -25.68
N GLU A 367 25.43 23.50 -25.44
CA GLU A 367 26.44 23.40 -24.40
C GLU A 367 27.62 24.36 -24.69
N PRO A 368 28.30 24.92 -23.68
CA PRO A 368 29.58 25.57 -23.86
C PRO A 368 30.66 24.53 -24.18
N ASP A 369 31.64 24.94 -25.00
CA ASP A 369 32.84 24.17 -25.24
C ASP A 369 33.58 23.88 -23.92
N ALA A 370 34.10 22.67 -23.76
CA ALA A 370 34.91 22.30 -22.60
C ALA A 370 36.34 22.04 -23.02
N ARG A 371 37.26 22.42 -22.16
CA ARG A 371 38.67 22.06 -22.31
C ARG A 371 38.97 20.86 -21.44
N ARG A 372 39.35 19.75 -22.08
CA ARG A 372 39.77 18.51 -21.42
C ARG A 372 41.26 18.32 -21.60
N PHE A 373 42.00 18.32 -20.50
CA PHE A 373 43.42 17.97 -20.53
C PHE A 373 43.58 16.45 -20.52
N VAL A 374 44.21 15.90 -21.56
CA VAL A 374 44.59 14.49 -21.63
C VAL A 374 46.03 14.35 -21.15
N ARG A 375 46.19 13.77 -19.96
CA ARG A 375 47.50 13.53 -19.34
C ARG A 375 48.29 12.49 -20.14
N GLY A 376 49.50 12.88 -20.55
CA GLY A 376 50.49 12.01 -21.18
C GLY A 376 51.62 11.63 -20.23
N PRO A 377 52.76 11.13 -20.76
CA PRO A 377 53.89 10.71 -19.94
C PRO A 377 54.52 11.87 -19.14
N LYS A 378 55.27 11.53 -18.08
CA LYS A 378 56.08 12.51 -17.34
C LYS A 378 57.08 13.20 -18.28
N VAL A 379 57.39 14.48 -18.07
CA VAL A 379 58.34 15.24 -18.92
C VAL A 379 59.68 14.51 -19.07
N ALA A 380 60.21 13.93 -17.97
CA ALA A 380 61.44 13.15 -17.97
C ALA A 380 61.40 11.85 -18.81
N ALA A 381 60.20 11.33 -19.10
CA ALA A 381 59.99 10.19 -19.99
C ALA A 381 59.59 10.61 -21.41
N ALA A 382 59.13 11.86 -21.58
CA ALA A 382 58.65 12.42 -22.84
C ALA A 382 59.78 13.03 -23.68
N PHE A 383 60.82 13.59 -23.05
CA PHE A 383 61.97 14.20 -23.74
C PHE A 383 63.28 13.60 -23.24
N GLY A 384 64.23 13.37 -24.16
CA GLY A 384 65.57 12.91 -23.84
C GLY A 384 66.48 14.02 -23.27
N PRO A 385 67.72 13.69 -22.88
CA PRO A 385 68.68 14.65 -22.32
C PRO A 385 68.98 15.86 -23.23
N ASP A 386 68.89 15.65 -24.55
CA ASP A 386 69.17 16.67 -25.57
C ASP A 386 67.91 17.46 -25.98
N GLY A 387 66.77 17.23 -25.32
CA GLY A 387 65.48 17.88 -25.62
C GLY A 387 64.66 17.22 -26.73
N GLU A 388 65.19 16.18 -27.38
CA GLU A 388 64.50 15.44 -28.45
C GLU A 388 63.33 14.59 -27.92
N PRO A 389 62.17 14.55 -28.60
CA PRO A 389 61.04 13.77 -28.13
C PRO A 389 61.29 12.26 -28.20
N THR A 390 60.99 11.56 -27.11
CA THR A 390 61.14 10.11 -27.03
C THR A 390 60.02 9.39 -27.80
N ARG A 391 60.18 8.08 -28.01
CA ARG A 391 59.10 7.24 -28.58
C ARG A 391 57.82 7.30 -27.75
N ALA A 392 57.90 7.56 -26.44
CA ALA A 392 56.73 7.69 -25.58
C ALA A 392 55.94 8.97 -25.88
N ALA A 393 56.62 10.11 -26.06
CA ALA A 393 55.96 11.35 -26.48
C ALA A 393 55.41 11.26 -27.91
N GLN A 394 56.17 10.66 -28.84
CA GLN A 394 55.73 10.46 -30.23
C GLN A 394 54.52 9.51 -30.32
N GLY A 395 54.53 8.42 -29.55
CA GLY A 395 53.41 7.48 -29.46
C GLY A 395 52.17 8.10 -28.84
N PHE A 396 52.34 8.89 -27.78
CA PHE A 396 51.23 9.62 -27.15
C PHE A 396 50.64 10.67 -28.09
N ALA A 397 51.46 11.52 -28.71
CA ALA A 397 51.00 12.54 -29.67
C ALA A 397 50.25 11.92 -30.86
N ARG A 398 50.80 10.82 -31.43
CA ARG A 398 50.12 10.06 -32.50
C ARG A 398 48.79 9.47 -32.03
N GLY A 399 48.74 8.90 -30.83
CA GLY A 399 47.50 8.38 -30.24
C GLY A 399 46.44 9.46 -29.97
N GLN A 400 46.87 10.70 -29.77
CA GLN A 400 45.99 11.86 -29.63
C GLN A 400 45.73 12.61 -30.96
N GLY A 401 46.29 12.15 -32.08
CA GLY A 401 46.11 12.75 -33.40
C GLY A 401 46.73 14.14 -33.55
N VAL A 402 47.74 14.49 -32.75
CA VAL A 402 48.43 15.79 -32.78
C VAL A 402 49.92 15.60 -33.04
N ASP A 403 50.59 16.66 -33.51
CA ASP A 403 52.05 16.69 -33.59
C ASP A 403 52.68 16.80 -32.19
N VAL A 404 53.90 16.28 -32.05
CA VAL A 404 54.61 16.30 -30.76
C VAL A 404 54.90 17.73 -30.28
N SER A 405 55.02 18.68 -31.22
CA SER A 405 55.17 20.11 -30.91
C SER A 405 53.92 20.74 -30.29
N ALA A 406 52.77 20.08 -30.36
CA ALA A 406 51.52 20.54 -29.75
C ALA A 406 51.32 20.01 -28.33
N LEU A 407 52.30 19.27 -27.77
CA LEU A 407 52.24 18.81 -26.39
C LEU A 407 52.57 19.93 -25.42
N GLU A 408 51.68 20.15 -24.45
CA GLU A 408 51.81 21.14 -23.39
C GLU A 408 52.40 20.48 -22.13
N ARG A 409 53.20 21.21 -21.36
CA ARG A 409 53.70 20.75 -20.05
C ARG A 409 52.77 21.27 -18.96
N VAL A 410 52.29 20.38 -18.11
CA VAL A 410 51.41 20.71 -16.98
C VAL A 410 51.96 20.06 -15.72
N ASP A 411 52.08 20.86 -14.65
CA ASP A 411 52.38 20.37 -13.31
C ASP A 411 51.10 19.77 -12.70
N LEU A 412 51.19 18.49 -12.33
CA LEU A 412 50.15 17.77 -11.60
C LEU A 412 50.78 17.23 -10.31
N ASP A 413 50.42 17.85 -9.18
CA ASP A 413 50.86 17.49 -7.84
C ASP A 413 52.40 17.42 -7.66
N GLY A 414 53.13 18.37 -8.25
CA GLY A 414 54.59 18.48 -8.17
C GLY A 414 55.35 17.59 -9.17
N VAL A 415 54.65 17.02 -10.16
CA VAL A 415 55.24 16.20 -11.22
C VAL A 415 54.81 16.72 -12.58
N GLU A 416 55.76 17.23 -13.35
CA GLU A 416 55.49 17.71 -14.71
C GLU A 416 55.17 16.55 -15.66
N HIS A 417 54.04 16.65 -16.33
CA HIS A 417 53.61 15.76 -17.41
C HIS A 417 53.50 16.52 -18.71
N VAL A 418 53.75 15.84 -19.83
CA VAL A 418 53.29 16.33 -21.12
C VAL A 418 51.84 15.89 -21.32
N GLY A 419 51.03 16.69 -21.98
CA GLY A 419 49.66 16.34 -22.34
C GLY A 419 49.15 17.20 -23.48
N VAL A 420 47.87 17.04 -23.80
CA VAL A 420 47.20 17.87 -24.79
C VAL A 420 45.89 18.36 -24.23
N THR A 421 45.64 19.65 -24.34
CA THR A 421 44.32 20.23 -24.05
C THR A 421 43.45 20.08 -25.30
N ARG A 422 42.40 19.27 -25.22
CA ARG A 422 41.38 19.15 -26.27
C ARG A 422 40.20 20.06 -25.96
N THR A 423 39.72 20.76 -26.97
CA THR A 423 38.43 21.44 -26.90
C THR A 423 37.35 20.49 -27.39
N ASP A 424 36.51 20.03 -26.48
CA ASP A 424 35.32 19.25 -26.80
C ASP A 424 34.18 20.23 -27.12
N ALA A 425 33.86 20.35 -28.41
CA ALA A 425 32.80 21.22 -28.90
C ALA A 425 31.48 20.92 -28.18
N GLY A 426 30.75 21.96 -27.79
CA GLY A 426 29.45 21.82 -27.16
C GLY A 426 28.41 21.23 -28.11
N ARG A 427 27.62 20.26 -27.63
CA ARG A 427 26.50 19.67 -28.39
C ARG A 427 25.34 20.67 -28.50
N GLY A 428 24.55 20.54 -29.57
CA GLY A 428 23.34 21.34 -29.75
C GLY A 428 22.26 20.93 -28.74
N ALA A 429 21.47 21.89 -28.25
CA ALA A 429 20.44 21.61 -27.23
C ALA A 429 19.48 20.50 -27.63
N VAL A 430 19.03 20.48 -28.89
CA VAL A 430 18.09 19.47 -29.41
C VAL A 430 18.68 18.06 -29.31
N GLU A 431 19.97 17.88 -29.62
CA GLU A 431 20.67 16.60 -29.50
C GLU A 431 20.72 16.14 -28.04
N VAL A 432 21.15 17.03 -27.15
CA VAL A 432 21.25 16.75 -25.71
C VAL A 432 19.88 16.40 -25.12
N LEU A 433 18.85 17.19 -25.44
CA LEU A 433 17.51 17.01 -24.92
C LEU A 433 16.84 15.74 -25.48
N ALA A 434 17.05 15.41 -26.76
CA ALA A 434 16.52 14.18 -27.33
C ALA A 434 17.02 12.93 -26.58
N GLU A 435 18.32 12.91 -26.23
CA GLU A 435 18.93 11.84 -25.43
C GLU A 435 18.40 11.84 -23.98
N VAL A 436 18.42 12.98 -23.30
CA VAL A 436 18.01 13.12 -21.89
C VAL A 436 16.55 12.71 -21.69
N LEU A 437 15.65 13.21 -22.54
CA LEU A 437 14.22 12.96 -22.42
C LEU A 437 13.85 11.53 -22.83
N GLY A 438 14.55 10.95 -23.82
CA GLY A 438 14.35 9.54 -24.21
C GLY A 438 14.76 8.58 -23.09
N ALA A 439 15.89 8.86 -22.44
CA ALA A 439 16.34 8.11 -21.27
C ALA A 439 15.35 8.26 -20.09
N LEU A 440 14.87 9.48 -19.83
CA LEU A 440 13.87 9.75 -18.79
C LEU A 440 12.62 8.86 -18.94
N VAL A 441 12.03 8.76 -20.13
CA VAL A 441 10.84 7.93 -20.37
C VAL A 441 11.14 6.43 -20.19
N THR A 442 12.28 5.97 -20.70
CA THR A 442 12.67 4.55 -20.62
C THR A 442 12.94 4.10 -19.17
N GLU A 443 13.39 5.03 -18.34
CA GLU A 443 13.71 4.81 -16.93
C GLU A 443 12.54 5.09 -15.96
N LEU A 444 11.36 5.50 -16.45
CA LEU A 444 10.19 5.73 -15.59
C LEU A 444 9.86 4.48 -14.77
N ARG A 445 9.67 4.64 -13.46
CA ARG A 445 9.26 3.57 -12.54
C ARG A 445 8.23 4.10 -11.56
N ALA A 446 7.31 3.22 -11.17
CA ALA A 446 6.32 3.42 -10.12
C ALA A 446 6.36 2.27 -9.10
N ASP A 447 5.53 2.33 -8.05
CA ASP A 447 5.42 1.28 -7.03
C ASP A 447 5.05 -0.07 -7.62
N LYS A 448 4.11 -0.04 -8.58
CA LYS A 448 3.74 -1.19 -9.41
C LYS A 448 3.85 -0.79 -10.87
N ASN A 449 4.51 -1.63 -11.65
CA ASN A 449 4.69 -1.40 -13.08
C ASN A 449 3.95 -2.49 -13.85
N MET A 450 3.36 -2.11 -14.97
CA MET A 450 2.73 -2.98 -15.94
C MET A 450 3.40 -2.83 -17.30
N ARG A 451 3.29 -3.89 -18.09
CA ARG A 451 3.62 -3.92 -19.51
C ARG A 451 2.32 -3.77 -20.31
N TRP A 452 2.44 -3.23 -21.51
CA TRP A 452 1.40 -3.19 -22.54
C TRP A 452 2.04 -3.60 -23.87
N ASN A 453 1.37 -3.35 -25.00
CA ASN A 453 1.96 -3.63 -26.30
C ASN A 453 3.03 -2.59 -26.66
N ASP A 454 4.17 -2.62 -25.95
CA ASP A 454 5.40 -1.89 -26.24
C ASP A 454 6.61 -2.81 -25.93
N PRO A 455 7.68 -2.79 -26.75
CA PRO A 455 8.78 -3.75 -26.59
C PRO A 455 9.70 -3.50 -25.38
N LYS A 456 9.72 -2.32 -24.77
CA LYS A 456 10.69 -1.96 -23.71
C LYS A 456 10.11 -1.18 -22.54
N LEU A 457 8.99 -0.48 -22.73
CA LEU A 457 8.42 0.39 -21.71
C LEU A 457 7.60 -0.42 -20.70
N SER A 458 7.73 -0.01 -19.45
CA SER A 458 6.89 -0.46 -18.34
C SER A 458 6.71 0.71 -17.39
N PHE A 459 5.49 0.93 -16.94
CA PHE A 459 5.14 2.02 -16.04
C PHE A 459 3.83 1.68 -15.32
N THR A 460 3.35 2.52 -14.40
CA THR A 460 2.08 2.25 -13.70
C THR A 460 0.89 2.15 -14.65
N ARG A 461 0.92 2.90 -15.77
CA ARG A 461 -0.09 2.84 -16.85
C ARG A 461 0.57 3.02 -18.23
N PRO A 462 -0.08 2.57 -19.33
CA PRO A 462 0.46 2.75 -20.67
C PRO A 462 0.78 4.20 -21.00
N VAL A 463 2.00 4.45 -21.46
CA VAL A 463 2.39 5.71 -22.09
C VAL A 463 1.90 5.69 -23.53
N ARG A 464 1.09 6.68 -23.92
CA ARG A 464 0.38 6.72 -25.20
C ARG A 464 0.85 7.81 -26.16
N TRP A 465 1.40 8.91 -25.66
CA TRP A 465 1.99 9.96 -26.51
C TRP A 465 3.09 10.73 -25.79
N LEU A 466 3.93 11.42 -26.56
CA LEU A 466 4.98 12.31 -26.08
C LEU A 466 4.90 13.65 -26.84
N VAL A 467 5.00 14.76 -26.13
CA VAL A 467 5.21 16.10 -26.73
C VAL A 467 6.56 16.62 -26.26
N ALA A 468 7.39 17.11 -27.18
CA ALA A 468 8.68 17.69 -26.83
C ALA A 468 8.98 18.90 -27.72
N LEU A 469 8.96 20.10 -27.14
CA LEU A 469 9.18 21.37 -27.84
C LEU A 469 10.24 22.21 -27.14
N LEU A 470 11.22 22.73 -27.87
CA LEU A 470 12.15 23.79 -27.43
C LEU A 470 11.76 25.08 -28.16
N GLY A 471 11.10 26.00 -27.47
CA GLY A 471 10.38 27.09 -28.10
C GLY A 471 9.28 26.54 -29.02
N GLU A 472 9.39 26.78 -30.33
CA GLU A 472 8.49 26.24 -31.36
C GLU A 472 9.02 24.96 -32.03
N GLN A 473 10.28 24.61 -31.74
CA GLN A 473 11.00 23.54 -32.42
C GLN A 473 10.71 22.19 -31.76
N VAL A 474 10.29 21.20 -32.55
CA VAL A 474 10.15 19.82 -32.06
C VAL A 474 11.53 19.25 -31.71
N VAL A 475 11.65 18.71 -30.51
CA VAL A 475 12.79 17.89 -30.07
C VAL A 475 12.46 16.43 -30.41
N PRO A 476 13.21 15.75 -31.28
CA PRO A 476 12.87 14.42 -31.77
C PRO A 476 13.24 13.33 -30.75
N VAL A 477 12.55 13.33 -29.62
CA VAL A 477 12.69 12.32 -28.56
C VAL A 477 12.12 10.99 -29.05
N VAL A 478 12.87 9.91 -28.85
CA VAL A 478 12.43 8.54 -29.11
C VAL A 478 12.54 7.74 -27.82
N ALA A 479 11.47 7.02 -27.48
CA ALA A 479 11.43 6.08 -26.36
C ALA A 479 10.71 4.81 -26.79
N SER A 480 11.47 3.74 -27.04
CA SER A 480 10.94 2.47 -27.53
C SER A 480 10.17 2.61 -28.87
N SER A 481 8.87 2.33 -28.90
CA SER A 481 8.02 2.52 -30.08
C SER A 481 7.45 3.94 -30.20
N LEU A 482 7.64 4.81 -29.21
CA LEU A 482 7.11 6.17 -29.19
C LEU A 482 8.11 7.20 -29.73
N ALA A 483 7.59 8.13 -30.53
CA ALA A 483 8.29 9.34 -30.96
C ALA A 483 7.54 10.57 -30.44
N ALA A 484 8.26 11.56 -29.95
CA ALA A 484 7.68 12.84 -29.58
C ALA A 484 7.35 13.68 -30.81
N GLY A 485 6.26 14.43 -30.68
CA GLY A 485 5.85 15.42 -31.67
C GLY A 485 5.34 16.69 -31.00
N ARG A 486 4.38 17.33 -31.65
CA ARG A 486 3.64 18.50 -31.14
C ARG A 486 2.20 18.21 -30.75
N THR A 487 1.74 16.97 -30.92
CA THR A 487 0.33 16.62 -30.71
C THR A 487 0.10 16.16 -29.29
N THR A 488 -0.69 16.90 -28.53
CA THR A 488 -1.20 16.47 -27.21
C THR A 488 -2.61 15.92 -27.32
N ARG A 489 -3.06 15.18 -26.30
CA ARG A 489 -4.45 14.72 -26.17
C ARG A 489 -5.17 15.49 -25.06
N VAL A 490 -6.37 15.99 -25.37
CA VAL A 490 -7.27 16.64 -24.40
C VAL A 490 -8.32 15.64 -23.90
N HIS A 491 -9.43 16.11 -23.31
CA HIS A 491 -10.54 15.23 -22.90
C HIS A 491 -11.01 14.34 -24.07
N ARG A 492 -11.29 13.05 -23.80
CA ARG A 492 -11.75 12.11 -24.85
C ARG A 492 -13.10 12.49 -25.45
N THR A 493 -13.91 13.22 -24.68
CA THR A 493 -15.22 13.75 -25.07
C THR A 493 -15.14 15.10 -25.78
N ALA A 494 -13.94 15.65 -26.00
CA ALA A 494 -13.78 16.84 -26.83
C ALA A 494 -14.13 16.51 -28.29
N GLU A 495 -14.65 17.49 -29.04
CA GLU A 495 -14.95 17.34 -30.47
C GLU A 495 -13.70 16.91 -31.27
N VAL A 496 -12.54 17.45 -30.89
CA VAL A 496 -11.23 17.06 -31.45
C VAL A 496 -10.28 16.72 -30.29
N PRO A 497 -10.16 15.42 -29.92
CA PRO A 497 -9.37 15.00 -28.77
C PRO A 497 -7.85 15.12 -28.95
N ALA A 498 -7.33 15.21 -30.18
CA ALA A 498 -5.91 15.36 -30.47
C ALA A 498 -5.64 16.72 -31.11
N VAL A 499 -4.83 17.55 -30.44
CA VAL A 499 -4.59 18.95 -30.83
C VAL A 499 -3.10 19.25 -30.91
N GLU A 500 -2.71 20.15 -31.82
CA GLU A 500 -1.32 20.57 -31.98
C GLU A 500 -0.96 21.71 -31.02
N VAL A 501 0.17 21.55 -30.34
CA VAL A 501 0.77 22.55 -29.47
C VAL A 501 1.66 23.46 -30.31
N PRO A 502 1.40 24.78 -30.37
CA PRO A 502 2.16 25.69 -31.23
C PRO A 502 3.57 25.95 -30.72
N ALA A 503 3.76 26.08 -29.40
CA ALA A 503 5.03 26.40 -28.76
C ALA A 503 5.05 25.89 -27.31
N ALA A 504 6.25 25.75 -26.73
CA ALA A 504 6.43 25.44 -25.31
C ALA A 504 5.92 26.57 -24.39
N ALA A 505 6.08 27.83 -24.81
CA ALA A 505 5.61 28.98 -24.06
C ALA A 505 4.07 29.02 -24.00
N GLY A 506 3.51 29.22 -22.81
CA GLY A 506 2.06 29.32 -22.61
C GLY A 506 1.32 27.97 -22.64
N TYR A 507 2.02 26.85 -22.44
CA TYR A 507 1.42 25.51 -22.53
C TYR A 507 0.33 25.25 -21.49
N LEU A 508 0.49 25.76 -20.27
CA LEU A 508 -0.53 25.56 -19.22
C LEU A 508 -1.82 26.32 -19.56
N GLU A 509 -1.72 27.52 -20.11
CA GLU A 509 -2.85 28.30 -20.61
C GLU A 509 -3.49 27.63 -21.85
N PHE A 510 -2.68 26.99 -22.69
CA PHE A 510 -3.17 26.18 -23.79
C PHE A 510 -4.04 25.01 -23.28
N LEU A 511 -3.56 24.24 -22.31
CA LEU A 511 -4.33 23.17 -21.68
C LEU A 511 -5.61 23.70 -20.99
N ALA A 512 -5.52 24.84 -20.30
CA ALA A 512 -6.67 25.45 -19.62
C ALA A 512 -7.80 25.83 -20.61
N LYS A 513 -7.47 26.30 -21.82
CA LYS A 513 -8.45 26.56 -22.89
C LYS A 513 -9.18 25.30 -23.38
N HIS A 514 -8.59 24.14 -23.16
CA HIS A 514 -9.16 22.83 -23.46
C HIS A 514 -9.78 22.15 -22.22
N GLY A 515 -10.03 22.90 -21.15
CA GLY A 515 -10.64 22.37 -19.93
C GLY A 515 -9.68 21.48 -19.15
N ILE A 516 -8.39 21.80 -19.10
CA ILE A 516 -7.41 21.01 -18.33
C ILE A 516 -6.61 21.92 -17.42
N VAL A 517 -6.74 21.72 -16.12
CA VAL A 517 -6.01 22.47 -15.09
C VAL A 517 -4.80 21.64 -14.65
N ALA A 518 -3.64 21.86 -15.27
CA ALA A 518 -2.46 21.06 -14.99
C ALA A 518 -1.88 21.27 -13.57
N SER A 519 -2.06 22.47 -12.99
CA SER A 519 -1.58 22.78 -11.64
C SER A 519 -2.40 22.04 -10.57
N VAL A 520 -1.73 21.17 -9.80
CA VAL A 520 -2.36 20.46 -8.67
C VAL A 520 -2.83 21.42 -7.57
N VAL A 521 -2.08 22.49 -7.32
CA VAL A 521 -2.41 23.50 -6.31
C VAL A 521 -3.68 24.25 -6.72
N GLU A 522 -3.77 24.62 -8.00
CA GLU A 522 -4.95 25.31 -8.53
C GLU A 522 -6.18 24.37 -8.53
N ARG A 523 -6.05 23.13 -9.02
CA ARG A 523 -7.13 22.13 -8.97
C ARG A 523 -7.64 21.93 -7.55
N ARG A 524 -6.74 21.72 -6.59
CA ARG A 524 -7.10 21.53 -5.18
C ARG A 524 -7.83 22.76 -4.63
N SER A 525 -7.34 23.97 -4.91
CA SER A 525 -7.98 25.21 -4.45
C SER A 525 -9.38 25.37 -5.01
N ARG A 526 -9.60 25.04 -6.29
CA ARG A 526 -10.93 25.10 -6.92
C ARG A 526 -11.89 24.09 -6.29
N ILE A 527 -11.47 22.85 -6.12
CA ILE A 527 -12.27 21.80 -5.46
C ILE A 527 -12.69 22.24 -4.05
N VAL A 528 -11.76 22.76 -3.25
CA VAL A 528 -12.05 23.21 -1.89
C VAL A 528 -13.02 24.39 -1.88
N ALA A 529 -12.78 25.40 -2.72
CA ALA A 529 -13.64 26.58 -2.79
C ALA A 529 -15.06 26.20 -3.22
N ASP A 530 -15.19 25.40 -4.27
CA ASP A 530 -16.49 24.97 -4.78
C ASP A 530 -17.22 24.07 -3.78
N ALA A 531 -16.52 23.13 -3.13
CA ALA A 531 -17.12 22.26 -2.12
C ALA A 531 -17.63 23.04 -0.90
N LEU A 532 -16.89 24.04 -0.42
CA LEU A 532 -17.32 24.90 0.68
C LEU A 532 -18.54 25.74 0.28
N ALA A 533 -18.53 26.35 -0.90
CA ALA A 533 -19.66 27.14 -1.39
C ALA A 533 -20.94 26.29 -1.58
N LEU A 534 -20.80 25.08 -2.12
CA LEU A 534 -21.91 24.13 -2.27
C LEU A 534 -22.44 23.67 -0.91
N ALA A 535 -21.57 23.36 0.05
CA ALA A 535 -21.98 22.97 1.39
C ALA A 535 -22.68 24.13 2.13
N GLU A 536 -22.20 25.36 1.99
CA GLU A 536 -22.82 26.56 2.56
C GLU A 536 -24.24 26.76 2.01
N SER A 537 -24.45 26.52 0.71
CA SER A 537 -25.78 26.59 0.09
C SER A 537 -26.79 25.58 0.68
N ALA A 538 -26.30 24.51 1.33
CA ALA A 538 -27.09 23.50 2.03
C ALA A 538 -27.15 23.74 3.56
N GLY A 539 -26.63 24.86 4.06
CA GLY A 539 -26.57 25.17 5.49
C GLY A 539 -25.50 24.41 6.26
N GLY A 540 -24.48 23.89 5.58
CA GLY A 540 -23.39 23.12 6.17
C GLY A 540 -21.99 23.56 5.73
N THR A 541 -21.01 22.73 6.05
CA THR A 541 -19.61 22.88 5.67
C THR A 541 -18.98 21.52 5.37
N VAL A 542 -17.82 21.51 4.71
CA VAL A 542 -16.97 20.33 4.55
C VAL A 542 -15.79 20.45 5.51
N ASP A 543 -15.47 19.38 6.23
CA ASP A 543 -14.27 19.32 7.08
C ASP A 543 -13.01 19.14 6.22
N VAL A 544 -12.55 20.21 5.57
CA VAL A 544 -11.41 20.16 4.63
C VAL A 544 -10.14 19.61 5.30
N ALA A 545 -9.94 19.88 6.59
CA ALA A 545 -8.78 19.39 7.33
C ALA A 545 -8.90 17.88 7.63
N GLY A 546 -10.05 17.43 8.12
CA GLY A 546 -10.33 16.01 8.36
C GLY A 546 -10.38 15.18 7.07
N GLU A 547 -10.76 15.79 5.94
CA GLU A 547 -10.84 15.14 4.62
C GLU A 547 -9.62 15.43 3.73
N ALA A 548 -8.51 15.97 4.26
CA ALA A 548 -7.41 16.47 3.43
C ALA A 548 -6.88 15.43 2.43
N ALA A 549 -6.71 14.18 2.87
CA ALA A 549 -6.26 13.07 2.04
C ALA A 549 -7.27 12.70 0.95
N LEU A 550 -8.57 12.74 1.26
CA LEU A 550 -9.62 12.51 0.27
C LEU A 550 -9.69 13.65 -0.75
N VAL A 551 -9.53 14.90 -0.33
CA VAL A 551 -9.46 16.03 -1.26
C VAL A 551 -8.23 15.91 -2.17
N ASP A 552 -7.09 15.42 -1.67
CA ASP A 552 -5.90 15.15 -2.49
C ASP A 552 -6.15 14.01 -3.50
N GLU A 553 -6.83 12.94 -3.07
CA GLU A 553 -7.25 11.84 -3.96
C GLU A 553 -8.18 12.35 -5.07
N ILE A 554 -9.22 13.11 -4.74
CA ILE A 554 -10.17 13.71 -5.71
C ILE A 554 -9.42 14.65 -6.68
N THR A 555 -8.50 15.48 -6.16
CA THR A 555 -7.67 16.37 -6.98
C THR A 555 -6.89 15.59 -8.02
N ASN A 556 -6.38 14.40 -7.68
CA ASN A 556 -5.64 13.54 -8.58
C ASN A 556 -6.52 12.55 -9.37
N LEU A 557 -7.85 12.66 -9.31
CA LEU A 557 -8.80 11.92 -10.15
C LEU A 557 -9.34 12.73 -11.33
N VAL A 558 -9.21 14.06 -11.34
CA VAL A 558 -9.84 14.95 -12.33
C VAL A 558 -8.85 15.90 -13.00
N GLU A 559 -8.97 16.12 -14.31
CA GLU A 559 -8.22 17.16 -15.04
C GLU A 559 -8.92 18.54 -14.97
N GLU A 560 -10.25 18.55 -14.92
CA GLU A 560 -11.08 19.74 -14.73
C GLU A 560 -12.13 19.46 -13.65
N PRO A 561 -11.99 20.05 -12.44
CA PRO A 561 -12.93 19.80 -11.37
C PRO A 561 -14.28 20.46 -11.66
N ASN A 562 -15.35 19.66 -11.58
CA ASN A 562 -16.73 20.12 -11.68
C ASN A 562 -17.50 19.60 -10.46
N ALA A 563 -17.53 20.41 -9.39
CA ALA A 563 -18.16 20.04 -8.13
C ALA A 563 -19.68 20.23 -8.18
N MET A 564 -20.42 19.32 -7.54
CA MET A 564 -21.86 19.39 -7.42
C MET A 564 -22.36 18.90 -6.07
N LEU A 565 -23.44 19.52 -5.59
CA LEU A 565 -24.14 19.10 -4.39
C LEU A 565 -25.14 17.98 -4.74
N GLY A 566 -25.02 16.84 -4.08
CA GLY A 566 -25.99 15.75 -4.08
C GLY A 566 -26.70 15.62 -2.74
N GLY A 567 -27.86 14.96 -2.74
CA GLY A 567 -28.64 14.66 -1.54
C GLY A 567 -28.94 13.17 -1.39
N PHE A 568 -29.32 12.77 -0.18
CA PHE A 568 -29.88 11.44 0.08
C PHE A 568 -31.06 11.55 1.04
N ASP A 569 -31.87 10.50 1.13
CA ASP A 569 -33.04 10.49 2.02
C ASP A 569 -32.60 10.70 3.48
N PRO A 570 -33.12 11.72 4.19
CA PRO A 570 -32.81 11.96 5.60
C PRO A 570 -33.08 10.77 6.51
N ALA A 571 -33.95 9.83 6.13
CA ALA A 571 -34.19 8.60 6.89
C ALA A 571 -32.91 7.78 7.10
N TYR A 572 -31.92 7.86 6.19
CA TYR A 572 -30.64 7.17 6.38
C TYR A 572 -29.80 7.73 7.53
N LEU A 573 -30.10 8.93 8.04
CA LEU A 573 -29.42 9.48 9.22
C LEU A 573 -29.74 8.72 10.52
N GLU A 574 -30.67 7.76 10.50
CA GLU A 574 -30.84 6.78 11.59
C GLU A 574 -29.64 5.82 11.70
N LEU A 575 -28.88 5.63 10.61
CA LEU A 575 -27.64 4.86 10.62
C LEU A 575 -26.53 5.66 11.33
N PRO A 576 -25.63 5.00 12.07
CA PRO A 576 -24.44 5.65 12.60
C PRO A 576 -23.67 6.39 11.49
N GLN A 577 -23.27 7.63 11.77
CA GLN A 577 -22.65 8.52 10.78
C GLN A 577 -21.34 7.94 10.22
N GLU A 578 -20.63 7.13 10.99
CA GLU A 578 -19.43 6.41 10.58
C GLU A 578 -19.70 5.44 9.42
N ILE A 579 -20.89 4.82 9.37
CA ILE A 579 -21.29 3.96 8.24
C ILE A 579 -21.43 4.81 6.98
N LEU A 580 -22.22 5.88 7.08
CA LEU A 580 -22.54 6.78 5.97
C LEU A 580 -21.28 7.42 5.39
N THR A 581 -20.46 8.02 6.27
CA THR A 581 -19.21 8.67 5.86
C THR A 581 -18.16 7.69 5.35
N THR A 582 -18.10 6.45 5.87
CA THR A 582 -17.21 5.43 5.31
C THR A 582 -17.59 5.08 3.87
N VAL A 583 -18.89 4.94 3.59
CA VAL A 583 -19.40 4.69 2.24
C VAL A 583 -19.08 5.85 1.30
N MET A 584 -19.37 7.09 1.72
CA MET A 584 -19.06 8.30 0.95
C MET A 584 -17.56 8.40 0.62
N ARG A 585 -16.71 8.29 1.63
CA ARG A 585 -15.26 8.51 1.50
C ARG A 585 -14.58 7.39 0.71
N LYS A 586 -14.72 6.13 1.15
CA LYS A 586 -13.94 5.00 0.63
C LYS A 586 -14.44 4.51 -0.72
N HIS A 587 -15.76 4.43 -0.90
CA HIS A 587 -16.33 3.77 -2.07
C HIS A 587 -16.72 4.72 -3.17
N GLN A 588 -16.85 6.02 -2.89
CA GLN A 588 -17.43 6.98 -3.83
C GLN A 588 -16.64 8.29 -3.97
N ARG A 589 -15.68 8.52 -3.06
CA ARG A 589 -14.85 9.73 -3.02
C ARG A 589 -15.70 11.01 -2.94
N TYR A 590 -16.76 10.96 -2.12
CA TYR A 590 -17.64 12.10 -1.84
C TYR A 590 -17.22 12.80 -0.56
N LEU A 591 -17.34 14.13 -0.53
CA LEU A 591 -17.10 14.94 0.66
C LEU A 591 -18.40 15.06 1.48
N PRO A 592 -18.44 14.55 2.73
CA PRO A 592 -19.62 14.67 3.58
C PRO A 592 -19.89 16.13 3.97
N VAL A 593 -21.15 16.56 3.92
CA VAL A 593 -21.56 17.89 4.38
C VAL A 593 -22.01 17.80 5.84
N ARG A 594 -21.47 18.67 6.70
CA ARG A 594 -21.73 18.70 8.15
C ARG A 594 -22.35 20.00 8.58
N ALA A 595 -23.18 19.95 9.62
CA ALA A 595 -23.66 21.15 10.31
C ALA A 595 -22.56 21.74 11.21
N ALA A 596 -22.83 22.93 11.77
CA ALA A 596 -21.89 23.64 12.63
C ALA A 596 -21.55 22.88 13.94
N ASP A 597 -22.42 21.98 14.39
CA ASP A 597 -22.19 21.11 15.56
C ASP A 597 -21.43 19.82 15.23
N GLY A 598 -21.04 19.62 13.96
CA GLY A 598 -20.33 18.45 13.47
C GLY A 598 -21.24 17.30 13.01
N SER A 599 -22.56 17.39 13.21
CA SER A 599 -23.50 16.37 12.76
C SER A 599 -23.56 16.28 11.22
N LEU A 600 -23.81 15.07 10.71
CA LEU A 600 -23.92 14.83 9.28
C LEU A 600 -25.26 15.36 8.73
N LEU A 601 -25.22 16.14 7.65
CA LEU A 601 -26.39 16.57 6.91
C LEU A 601 -26.71 15.56 5.78
N PRO A 602 -27.95 15.53 5.25
CA PRO A 602 -28.35 14.61 4.18
C PRO A 602 -27.80 15.04 2.79
N HIS A 603 -26.56 15.52 2.76
CA HIS A 603 -25.90 16.12 1.61
C HIS A 603 -24.44 15.67 1.51
N PHE A 604 -23.94 15.66 0.29
CA PHE A 604 -22.54 15.39 -0.03
C PHE A 604 -22.12 16.22 -1.24
N VAL A 605 -20.82 16.47 -1.37
CA VAL A 605 -20.25 17.05 -2.59
C VAL A 605 -19.54 15.96 -3.38
N ALA A 606 -19.95 15.81 -4.64
CA ALA A 606 -19.26 14.99 -5.64
C ALA A 606 -18.50 15.89 -6.61
N VAL A 607 -17.40 15.39 -7.19
CA VAL A 607 -16.60 16.13 -8.16
C VAL A 607 -16.44 15.29 -9.43
N ALA A 608 -17.05 15.76 -10.52
CA ALA A 608 -16.92 15.16 -11.84
C ALA A 608 -15.67 15.66 -12.56
N ASN A 609 -15.24 14.91 -13.58
CA ASN A 609 -14.12 15.31 -14.44
C ASN A 609 -14.61 15.95 -15.74
N GLY A 610 -14.48 17.27 -15.86
CA GLY A 610 -14.80 18.03 -17.07
C GLY A 610 -16.28 18.40 -17.20
N ALA A 611 -16.63 18.86 -18.40
CA ALA A 611 -18.00 19.22 -18.75
C ALA A 611 -18.91 17.99 -18.82
N CYS A 612 -20.05 18.06 -18.13
CA CYS A 612 -21.08 17.01 -18.07
C CYS A 612 -22.44 17.62 -17.71
N SER A 613 -23.51 16.83 -17.80
CA SER A 613 -24.84 17.23 -17.33
C SER A 613 -24.92 17.15 -15.81
N ALA A 614 -24.91 18.31 -15.14
CA ALA A 614 -25.01 18.37 -13.68
C ALA A 614 -26.25 17.62 -13.13
N GLN A 615 -27.34 17.56 -13.89
CA GLN A 615 -28.54 16.82 -13.49
C GLN A 615 -28.33 15.30 -13.57
N ALA A 616 -27.80 14.80 -14.69
CA ALA A 616 -27.59 13.37 -14.89
C ALA A 616 -26.56 12.82 -13.90
N VAL A 617 -25.42 13.50 -13.80
CA VAL A 617 -24.33 13.10 -12.90
C VAL A 617 -24.79 13.14 -11.44
N ARG A 618 -25.51 14.19 -11.01
CA ARG A 618 -26.09 14.23 -9.67
C ARG A 618 -27.01 13.03 -9.42
N ALA A 619 -27.98 12.80 -10.31
CA ALA A 619 -28.95 11.72 -10.15
C ALA A 619 -28.27 10.34 -10.08
N GLY A 620 -27.23 10.10 -10.89
CA GLY A 620 -26.44 8.87 -10.84
C GLY A 620 -25.72 8.69 -9.52
N ASN A 621 -25.00 9.72 -9.05
CA ASN A 621 -24.27 9.66 -7.77
C ASN A 621 -25.23 9.49 -6.57
N GLU A 622 -26.40 10.15 -6.58
CA GLU A 622 -27.45 9.96 -5.57
C GLU A 622 -28.04 8.54 -5.61
N ALA A 623 -28.23 7.97 -6.81
CA ALA A 623 -28.73 6.61 -6.96
C ALA A 623 -27.75 5.56 -6.43
N VAL A 624 -26.45 5.75 -6.67
CA VAL A 624 -25.38 4.89 -6.15
C VAL A 624 -25.33 4.96 -4.63
N LEU A 625 -25.36 6.17 -4.07
CA LEU A 625 -25.31 6.33 -2.63
C LEU A 625 -26.54 5.72 -1.95
N ARG A 626 -27.75 5.94 -2.52
CA ARG A 626 -28.98 5.30 -2.08
C ARG A 626 -28.87 3.78 -2.09
N ALA A 627 -28.35 3.19 -3.17
CA ALA A 627 -28.15 1.74 -3.26
C ALA A 627 -27.23 1.21 -2.14
N ARG A 628 -26.13 1.91 -1.84
CA ARG A 628 -25.19 1.54 -0.77
C ARG A 628 -25.80 1.73 0.63
N TYR A 629 -26.58 2.79 0.84
CA TYR A 629 -27.26 3.03 2.11
C TYR A 629 -28.42 2.08 2.35
N GLU A 630 -29.13 1.65 1.30
CA GLU A 630 -30.15 0.61 1.45
C GLU A 630 -29.51 -0.73 1.86
N ASP A 631 -28.36 -1.08 1.28
CA ASP A 631 -27.58 -2.26 1.67
C ASP A 631 -27.16 -2.19 3.15
N ALA A 632 -26.55 -1.07 3.56
CA ALA A 632 -26.21 -0.83 4.96
C ALA A 632 -27.45 -0.86 5.88
N SER A 633 -28.56 -0.24 5.47
CA SER A 633 -29.80 -0.22 6.24
C SER A 633 -30.42 -1.60 6.39
N PHE A 634 -30.32 -2.45 5.36
CA PHE A 634 -30.76 -3.85 5.42
C PHE A 634 -29.99 -4.61 6.51
N PHE A 635 -28.66 -4.58 6.47
CA PHE A 635 -27.82 -5.27 7.47
C PHE A 635 -28.04 -4.71 8.87
N TRP A 636 -28.09 -3.38 9.01
CA TRP A 636 -28.33 -2.71 10.28
C TRP A 636 -29.66 -3.13 10.92
N ARG A 637 -30.77 -3.13 10.15
CA ARG A 637 -32.10 -3.55 10.63
C ARG A 637 -32.16 -5.03 10.97
N ALA A 638 -31.42 -5.88 10.25
CA ALA A 638 -31.31 -7.30 10.53
C ALA A 638 -30.55 -7.53 11.85
N ASP A 639 -29.40 -6.89 12.00
CA ASP A 639 -28.52 -7.01 13.17
C ASP A 639 -29.18 -6.48 14.46
N LEU A 640 -29.94 -5.39 14.40
CA LEU A 640 -30.64 -4.85 15.58
C LEU A 640 -31.70 -5.80 16.17
N LYS A 641 -32.10 -6.85 15.46
CA LYS A 641 -33.02 -7.89 15.97
C LYS A 641 -32.29 -9.00 16.72
N VAL A 642 -30.96 -9.01 16.69
CA VAL A 642 -30.11 -10.05 17.27
C VAL A 642 -29.40 -9.47 18.50
N ALA A 643 -29.46 -10.18 19.63
CA ALA A 643 -28.77 -9.74 20.84
C ALA A 643 -27.24 -9.89 20.68
N PRO A 644 -26.41 -9.03 21.30
CA PRO A 644 -24.95 -9.14 21.28
C PRO A 644 -24.42 -10.54 21.66
N GLU A 645 -25.05 -11.20 22.64
CA GLU A 645 -24.70 -12.56 23.05
C GLU A 645 -24.96 -13.60 21.95
N THR A 646 -26.01 -13.40 21.15
CA THR A 646 -26.33 -14.29 20.02
C THR A 646 -25.36 -14.07 18.86
N MET A 647 -25.00 -12.82 18.56
CA MET A 647 -23.94 -12.51 17.58
C MET A 647 -22.61 -13.13 18.03
N LYS A 648 -22.28 -13.04 19.32
CA LYS A 648 -21.09 -13.68 19.90
C LYS A 648 -21.11 -15.20 19.74
N ALA A 649 -22.26 -15.85 19.94
CA ALA A 649 -22.37 -17.30 19.71
C ALA A 649 -22.10 -17.68 18.24
N GLY A 650 -22.46 -16.80 17.30
CA GLY A 650 -22.15 -16.97 15.87
C GLY A 650 -20.65 -17.10 15.57
N LEU A 651 -19.77 -16.59 16.45
CA LEU A 651 -18.32 -16.70 16.29
C LEU A 651 -17.79 -18.15 16.28
N GLU A 652 -18.57 -19.13 16.74
CA GLU A 652 -18.23 -20.56 16.63
C GLU A 652 -18.12 -21.01 15.17
N GLN A 653 -18.90 -20.39 14.27
CA GLN A 653 -18.91 -20.69 12.83
C GLN A 653 -17.78 -19.97 12.09
N LEU A 654 -17.26 -18.86 12.63
CA LEU A 654 -16.16 -18.13 12.04
C LEU A 654 -14.84 -18.77 12.46
N ALA A 655 -14.20 -19.51 11.57
CA ALA A 655 -12.92 -20.14 11.90
C ALA A 655 -11.74 -19.15 11.88
N PHE A 656 -10.93 -19.15 12.95
CA PHE A 656 -9.78 -18.27 13.11
C PHE A 656 -8.52 -18.86 12.49
N GLU A 657 -8.15 -20.08 12.87
CA GLU A 657 -7.00 -20.85 12.37
C GLU A 657 -7.22 -22.35 12.72
N GLU A 658 -6.80 -23.29 11.87
CA GLU A 658 -7.07 -24.74 12.00
C GLU A 658 -6.70 -25.32 13.38
N ARG A 659 -5.57 -24.93 13.97
CA ARG A 659 -5.11 -25.40 15.29
C ARG A 659 -5.61 -24.51 16.43
N LEU A 660 -5.79 -23.21 16.21
CA LEU A 660 -6.27 -22.27 17.25
C LEU A 660 -7.80 -22.22 17.38
N GLY A 661 -8.53 -22.86 16.48
CA GLY A 661 -9.98 -23.01 16.52
C GLY A 661 -10.77 -21.86 15.89
N SER A 662 -11.92 -21.58 16.47
CA SER A 662 -12.88 -20.57 16.04
C SER A 662 -12.54 -19.16 16.55
N MET A 663 -13.23 -18.15 16.03
CA MET A 663 -13.22 -16.80 16.57
C MET A 663 -13.85 -16.75 17.97
N ALA A 664 -14.74 -17.69 18.31
CA ALA A 664 -15.24 -17.84 19.68
C ALA A 664 -14.12 -18.29 20.64
N ASP A 665 -13.30 -19.27 20.24
CA ASP A 665 -12.13 -19.71 21.02
C ASP A 665 -11.16 -18.56 21.23
N ARG A 666 -10.89 -17.79 20.17
CA ARG A 666 -10.07 -16.58 20.26
C ARG A 666 -10.66 -15.55 21.23
N ALA A 667 -11.93 -15.20 21.08
CA ALA A 667 -12.59 -14.24 21.97
C ALA A 667 -12.54 -14.68 23.45
N ALA A 668 -12.66 -15.98 23.72
CA ALA A 668 -12.53 -16.54 25.06
C ALA A 668 -11.09 -16.41 25.61
N ARG A 669 -10.07 -16.69 24.79
CA ARG A 669 -8.66 -16.47 25.18
C ARG A 669 -8.38 -14.99 25.47
N ILE A 670 -8.84 -14.09 24.60
CA ILE A 670 -8.71 -12.64 24.79
C ILE A 670 -9.29 -12.22 26.13
N ALA A 671 -10.51 -12.67 26.45
CA ALA A 671 -11.14 -12.36 27.73
C ALA A 671 -10.33 -12.86 28.94
N ALA A 672 -9.76 -14.06 28.83
CA ALA A 672 -8.94 -14.66 29.89
C ALA A 672 -7.57 -13.97 30.04
N VAL A 673 -6.95 -13.53 28.95
CA VAL A 673 -5.72 -12.71 28.98
C VAL A 673 -6.02 -11.33 29.56
N ALA A 674 -7.12 -10.70 29.14
CA ALA A 674 -7.53 -9.39 29.65
C ALA A 674 -7.76 -9.43 31.17
N ALA A 675 -8.41 -10.47 31.70
CA ALA A 675 -8.61 -10.63 33.14
C ALA A 675 -7.29 -10.72 33.93
N ASP A 676 -6.27 -11.38 33.38
CA ASP A 676 -4.95 -11.52 34.01
C ASP A 676 -4.11 -10.23 33.93
N LEU A 677 -4.17 -9.53 32.79
CA LEU A 677 -3.49 -8.25 32.63
C LEU A 677 -4.20 -7.11 33.38
N GLY A 678 -5.51 -7.23 33.58
CA GLY A 678 -6.36 -6.23 34.21
C GLY A 678 -6.23 -6.11 35.73
N THR A 679 -5.39 -6.91 36.40
CA THR A 679 -5.21 -6.84 37.86
C THR A 679 -4.67 -5.50 38.36
N VAL A 680 -4.15 -4.68 37.44
CA VAL A 680 -3.62 -3.33 37.69
C VAL A 680 -4.69 -2.24 37.69
N LEU A 681 -5.92 -2.59 37.29
CA LEU A 681 -7.02 -1.64 37.16
C LEU A 681 -7.74 -1.40 38.49
N SER A 682 -8.47 -0.29 38.56
CA SER A 682 -9.39 -0.03 39.67
C SER A 682 -10.54 -1.05 39.69
N THR A 683 -11.27 -1.16 40.79
CA THR A 683 -12.43 -2.07 40.90
C THR A 683 -13.52 -1.74 39.87
N GLU A 684 -13.75 -0.46 39.60
CA GLU A 684 -14.73 0.02 38.62
C GLU A 684 -14.29 -0.34 37.19
N ASP A 685 -13.05 -0.01 36.84
CA ASP A 685 -12.47 -0.35 35.54
C ASP A 685 -12.41 -1.87 35.31
N SER A 686 -12.16 -2.64 36.36
CA SER A 686 -12.16 -4.10 36.30
C SER A 686 -13.54 -4.67 35.98
N ALA A 687 -14.62 -4.06 36.49
CA ALA A 687 -15.99 -4.45 36.16
C ALA A 687 -16.33 -4.13 34.70
N VAL A 688 -15.93 -2.94 34.22
CA VAL A 688 -16.07 -2.55 32.81
C VAL A 688 -15.30 -3.52 31.90
N LEU A 689 -14.04 -3.82 32.24
CA LEU A 689 -13.21 -4.76 31.50
C LEU A 689 -13.86 -6.14 31.44
N ALA A 690 -14.36 -6.66 32.56
CA ALA A 690 -14.98 -7.97 32.62
C ALA A 690 -16.22 -8.06 31.71
N ARG A 691 -17.08 -7.02 31.71
CA ARG A 691 -18.27 -7.00 30.84
C ARG A 691 -17.88 -6.84 29.36
N ALA A 692 -16.96 -5.94 29.03
CA ALA A 692 -16.47 -5.77 27.66
C ALA A 692 -15.78 -7.04 27.14
N ALA A 693 -14.95 -7.70 27.96
CA ALA A 693 -14.31 -8.98 27.64
C ALA A 693 -15.35 -10.10 27.38
N ALA A 694 -16.46 -10.11 28.14
CA ALA A 694 -17.56 -11.03 27.91
C ALA A 694 -18.27 -10.81 26.56
N LEU A 695 -18.09 -9.66 25.91
CA LEU A 695 -18.60 -9.35 24.58
C LEU A 695 -17.47 -9.16 23.54
N ALA A 696 -16.22 -9.48 23.85
CA ALA A 696 -15.10 -9.25 22.93
C ALA A 696 -15.38 -9.84 21.53
N LYS A 697 -15.21 -9.01 20.50
CA LYS A 697 -15.35 -9.35 19.06
C LYS A 697 -16.76 -9.79 18.62
N PHE A 698 -17.80 -9.61 19.45
CA PHE A 698 -19.15 -10.09 19.13
C PHE A 698 -19.69 -9.55 17.80
N ASP A 699 -19.30 -8.32 17.46
CA ASP A 699 -19.74 -7.61 16.26
C ASP A 699 -19.23 -8.25 14.97
N LEU A 700 -18.17 -9.06 15.00
CA LEU A 700 -17.75 -9.86 13.84
C LEU A 700 -18.81 -10.90 13.42
N GLY A 701 -19.72 -11.27 14.32
CA GLY A 701 -20.88 -12.11 14.00
C GLY A 701 -22.07 -11.35 13.42
N SER A 702 -21.97 -10.03 13.25
CA SER A 702 -23.02 -9.19 12.65
C SER A 702 -22.89 -9.15 11.12
N GLN A 703 -24.01 -9.07 10.41
CA GLN A 703 -24.01 -9.00 8.95
C GLN A 703 -23.31 -7.71 8.48
N MET A 704 -23.49 -6.60 9.20
CA MET A 704 -22.85 -5.33 8.87
C MET A 704 -21.33 -5.43 8.87
N VAL A 705 -20.72 -6.09 9.86
CA VAL A 705 -19.25 -6.19 9.93
C VAL A 705 -18.72 -7.25 8.97
N VAL A 706 -19.49 -8.30 8.67
CA VAL A 706 -19.13 -9.24 7.59
C VAL A 706 -19.02 -8.50 6.26
N GLU A 707 -19.96 -7.60 5.94
CA GLU A 707 -19.93 -6.79 4.71
C GLU A 707 -18.89 -5.65 4.79
N LEU A 708 -18.83 -4.93 5.91
CA LEU A 708 -17.99 -3.75 6.13
C LEU A 708 -17.03 -3.96 7.30
N THR A 709 -16.07 -4.87 7.12
CA THR A 709 -15.08 -5.27 8.14
C THR A 709 -14.34 -4.09 8.80
N SER A 710 -14.17 -2.97 8.09
CA SER A 710 -13.53 -1.77 8.65
C SER A 710 -14.35 -1.04 9.72
N LEU A 711 -15.61 -1.42 9.92
CA LEU A 711 -16.48 -0.92 10.97
C LEU A 711 -16.42 -1.75 12.26
N ALA A 712 -15.67 -2.85 12.30
CA ALA A 712 -15.46 -3.63 13.53
C ALA A 712 -15.01 -2.73 14.69
N GLY A 713 -15.57 -2.89 15.89
CA GLY A 713 -15.38 -1.99 17.03
C GLY A 713 -16.30 -0.77 17.04
N VAL A 714 -16.54 -0.10 15.90
CA VAL A 714 -17.59 0.94 15.81
C VAL A 714 -18.94 0.27 16.00
N MET A 715 -19.19 -0.80 15.23
CA MET A 715 -20.43 -1.56 15.36
C MET A 715 -20.56 -2.21 16.74
N ALA A 716 -19.46 -2.68 17.33
CA ALA A 716 -19.46 -3.18 18.71
C ALA A 716 -20.02 -2.15 19.69
N ARG A 717 -19.56 -0.89 19.62
CA ARG A 717 -20.08 0.21 20.47
C ARG A 717 -21.55 0.51 20.17
N GLU A 718 -21.89 0.69 18.89
CA GLU A 718 -23.25 1.07 18.49
C GLU A 718 -24.31 0.03 18.86
N TYR A 719 -23.99 -1.25 18.69
CA TYR A 719 -24.86 -2.36 19.08
C TYR A 719 -24.91 -2.56 20.60
N ALA A 720 -23.78 -2.45 21.31
CA ALA A 720 -23.76 -2.55 22.77
C ALA A 720 -24.63 -1.46 23.43
N LEU A 721 -24.50 -0.20 23.00
CA LEU A 721 -25.31 0.91 23.50
C LEU A 721 -26.82 0.68 23.29
N ARG A 722 -27.21 0.19 22.11
CA ARG A 722 -28.62 -0.08 21.79
C ARG A 722 -29.16 -1.32 22.49
N ALA A 723 -28.31 -2.28 22.81
CA ALA A 723 -28.64 -3.41 23.66
C ALA A 723 -28.73 -3.06 25.15
N GLY A 724 -28.40 -1.82 25.54
CA GLY A 724 -28.51 -1.32 26.92
C GLY A 724 -27.24 -1.46 27.76
N GLU A 725 -26.09 -1.75 27.16
CA GLU A 725 -24.79 -1.69 27.85
C GLU A 725 -24.44 -0.25 28.26
N THR A 726 -23.57 -0.11 29.26
CA THR A 726 -23.13 1.22 29.70
C THR A 726 -22.19 1.86 28.65
N PRO A 727 -22.13 3.21 28.59
CA PRO A 727 -21.21 3.90 27.69
C PRO A 727 -19.75 3.49 27.85
N GLU A 728 -19.32 3.18 29.08
CA GLU A 728 -17.96 2.76 29.41
C GLU A 728 -17.64 1.38 28.80
N VAL A 729 -18.57 0.42 28.87
CA VAL A 729 -18.43 -0.91 28.25
C VAL A 729 -18.39 -0.78 26.73
N ALA A 730 -19.32 -0.01 26.16
CA ALA A 730 -19.37 0.21 24.72
C ALA A 730 -18.10 0.91 24.19
N GLN A 731 -17.56 1.88 24.95
CA GLN A 731 -16.30 2.54 24.62
C GLN A 731 -15.12 1.58 24.71
N ALA A 732 -15.05 0.71 25.72
CA ALA A 732 -14.00 -0.29 25.85
C ALA A 732 -14.00 -1.31 24.68
N LEU A 733 -15.18 -1.68 24.19
CA LEU A 733 -15.33 -2.54 23.01
C LEU A 733 -14.83 -1.86 21.72
N PHE A 734 -15.10 -0.56 21.55
CA PHE A 734 -14.53 0.22 20.44
C PHE A 734 -13.01 0.38 20.56
N ASP A 735 -12.54 0.68 21.77
CA ASP A 735 -11.13 0.87 22.07
C ASP A 735 -10.29 -0.39 21.85
N MET A 736 -10.87 -1.60 21.97
CA MET A 736 -10.19 -2.88 21.69
C MET A 736 -9.53 -2.89 20.30
N GLU A 737 -10.19 -2.31 19.29
CA GLU A 737 -9.68 -2.25 17.92
C GLU A 737 -8.59 -1.18 17.74
N ARG A 738 -8.38 -0.28 18.72
CA ARG A 738 -7.44 0.83 18.60
C ARG A 738 -6.04 0.47 19.12
N PRO A 739 -4.96 1.00 18.50
CA PRO A 739 -4.94 1.66 17.19
C PRO A 739 -5.10 0.66 16.04
N ARG A 740 -5.79 1.04 14.95
CA ARG A 740 -6.01 0.18 13.77
C ARG A 740 -4.91 0.34 12.72
N SER A 741 -4.32 1.53 12.63
CA SER A 741 -3.17 1.87 11.77
C SER A 741 -2.06 2.57 12.55
N ALA A 742 -0.87 2.65 11.95
CA ALA A 742 0.19 3.51 12.47
C ALA A 742 -0.28 4.97 12.45
N GLY A 743 -0.14 5.67 13.58
CA GLY A 743 -0.59 7.06 13.73
C GLY A 743 -2.03 7.24 14.22
N ASP A 744 -2.83 6.16 14.28
CA ASP A 744 -4.14 6.23 14.94
C ASP A 744 -3.98 6.53 16.43
N ALA A 745 -4.96 7.24 16.99
CA ALA A 745 -4.97 7.45 18.43
C ALA A 745 -5.18 6.13 19.19
N ALA A 746 -4.49 6.04 20.34
CA ALA A 746 -4.59 4.95 21.29
C ALA A 746 -6.02 4.82 21.86
N PRO A 747 -6.35 3.67 22.48
CA PRO A 747 -7.53 3.50 23.33
C PRO A 747 -7.76 4.72 24.24
N ALA A 748 -9.01 5.16 24.38
CA ALA A 748 -9.33 6.28 25.27
C ALA A 748 -9.39 5.84 26.75
N THR A 749 -9.78 4.61 27.01
CA THR A 749 -10.06 4.06 28.34
C THR A 749 -9.03 3.01 28.76
N LEU A 750 -8.75 2.88 30.07
CA LEU A 750 -7.85 1.83 30.58
C LEU A 750 -8.42 0.41 30.37
N PRO A 751 -9.73 0.13 30.61
CA PRO A 751 -10.33 -1.16 30.25
C PRO A 751 -10.16 -1.49 28.76
N GLY A 752 -10.45 -0.54 27.88
CA GLY A 752 -10.26 -0.71 26.44
C GLY A 752 -8.80 -0.97 26.06
N ALA A 753 -7.86 -0.27 26.69
CA ALA A 753 -6.42 -0.48 26.49
C ALA A 753 -5.97 -1.89 26.90
N VAL A 754 -6.41 -2.40 28.05
CA VAL A 754 -6.09 -3.77 28.49
C VAL A 754 -6.69 -4.80 27.54
N LEU A 755 -7.94 -4.61 27.09
CA LEU A 755 -8.59 -5.51 26.14
C LEU A 755 -7.89 -5.50 24.77
N ALA A 756 -7.47 -4.32 24.29
CA ALA A 756 -6.68 -4.15 23.06
C ALA A 756 -5.31 -4.83 23.14
N LEU A 757 -4.65 -4.78 24.31
CA LEU A 757 -3.40 -5.49 24.57
C LEU A 757 -3.61 -7.00 24.56
N ALA A 758 -4.65 -7.48 25.25
CA ALA A 758 -4.98 -8.91 25.30
C ALA A 758 -5.23 -9.51 23.92
N ASP A 759 -5.97 -8.81 23.05
CA ASP A 759 -6.19 -9.22 21.64
C ASP A 759 -4.87 -9.38 20.87
N ARG A 760 -3.97 -8.41 21.01
CA ARG A 760 -2.70 -8.39 20.28
C ARG A 760 -1.71 -9.43 20.82
N PHE A 761 -1.64 -9.62 22.13
CA PHE A 761 -0.81 -10.66 22.74
C PHE A 761 -1.31 -12.07 22.39
N ASP A 762 -2.63 -12.33 22.42
CA ASP A 762 -3.20 -13.61 21.96
C ASP A 762 -2.81 -13.89 20.51
N MET A 763 -2.97 -12.90 19.64
CA MET A 763 -2.67 -13.04 18.22
C MET A 763 -1.17 -13.28 17.96
N LEU A 764 -0.28 -12.56 18.66
CA LEU A 764 1.17 -12.75 18.56
C LEU A 764 1.57 -14.17 19.02
N VAL A 765 1.17 -14.59 20.22
CA VAL A 765 1.58 -15.90 20.75
C VAL A 765 0.95 -17.05 19.96
N GLY A 766 -0.34 -16.98 19.67
CA GLY A 766 -1.06 -18.01 18.95
C GLY A 766 -0.45 -18.27 17.57
N LEU A 767 -0.19 -17.21 16.80
CA LEU A 767 0.33 -17.35 15.43
C LEU A 767 1.81 -17.77 15.39
N PHE A 768 2.63 -17.33 16.35
CA PHE A 768 4.00 -17.86 16.47
C PHE A 768 3.99 -19.35 16.84
N ALA A 769 3.12 -19.79 17.76
CA ALA A 769 3.03 -21.19 18.18
C ALA A 769 2.60 -22.17 17.07
N VAL A 770 1.84 -21.69 16.09
CA VAL A 770 1.44 -22.50 14.91
C VAL A 770 2.39 -22.34 13.72
N GLY A 771 3.49 -21.60 13.86
CA GLY A 771 4.50 -21.41 12.81
C GLY A 771 4.09 -20.40 11.72
N ALA A 772 3.16 -19.49 12.02
CA ALA A 772 2.65 -18.47 11.10
C ALA A 772 3.34 -17.10 11.27
N ALA A 773 4.59 -17.08 11.73
CA ALA A 773 5.38 -15.86 11.90
C ALA A 773 5.67 -15.15 10.55
N PRO A 774 5.83 -13.81 10.51
CA PRO A 774 6.07 -13.09 9.26
C PRO A 774 7.44 -13.41 8.68
N THR A 775 7.54 -13.56 7.35
CA THR A 775 8.81 -13.82 6.63
C THR A 775 9.05 -12.79 5.54
N GLY A 776 10.25 -12.18 5.51
CA GLY A 776 10.60 -11.19 4.49
C GLY A 776 9.61 -10.00 4.48
N SER A 777 9.06 -9.65 3.33
CA SER A 777 8.02 -8.60 3.23
C SER A 777 6.60 -9.10 3.56
N SER A 778 6.36 -10.42 3.62
CA SER A 778 5.03 -10.99 3.85
C SER A 778 4.63 -10.93 5.33
N ASP A 779 3.42 -10.42 5.60
CA ASP A 779 2.78 -10.42 6.92
C ASP A 779 1.26 -10.60 6.74
N PRO A 780 0.80 -11.82 6.43
CA PRO A 780 -0.58 -12.07 6.03
C PRO A 780 -1.59 -11.85 7.17
N PHE A 781 -1.15 -11.95 8.43
CA PHE A 781 -2.00 -11.80 9.62
C PHE A 781 -1.80 -10.45 10.34
N GLY A 782 -0.92 -9.58 9.84
CA GLY A 782 -0.70 -8.24 10.40
C GLY A 782 0.02 -8.22 11.75
N LEU A 783 0.90 -9.19 12.03
CA LEU A 783 1.63 -9.29 13.29
C LEU A 783 2.55 -8.09 13.54
N ARG A 784 3.12 -7.46 12.49
CA ARG A 784 3.91 -6.22 12.64
C ARG A 784 3.06 -5.06 13.13
N ARG A 785 1.80 -5.03 12.68
CA ARG A 785 0.81 -4.02 13.09
C ARG A 785 0.36 -4.26 14.52
N ALA A 786 0.14 -5.51 14.89
CA ALA A 786 -0.19 -5.91 16.26
C ALA A 786 0.90 -5.48 17.25
N ALA A 787 2.17 -5.82 16.94
CA ALA A 787 3.32 -5.44 17.77
C ALA A 787 3.43 -3.91 17.90
N ALA A 788 3.34 -3.16 16.79
CA ALA A 788 3.33 -1.70 16.82
C ALA A 788 2.17 -1.12 17.66
N GLY A 789 0.99 -1.76 17.59
CA GLY A 789 -0.16 -1.38 18.41
C GLY A 789 0.10 -1.56 19.90
N VAL A 790 0.69 -2.69 20.33
CA VAL A 790 1.07 -2.93 21.72
C VAL A 790 2.02 -1.84 22.23
N ILE A 791 3.05 -1.51 21.44
CA ILE A 791 4.03 -0.46 21.78
C ILE A 791 3.33 0.89 21.95
N THR A 792 2.47 1.28 21.00
CA THR A 792 1.71 2.53 21.07
C THR A 792 0.82 2.59 22.31
N ILE A 793 0.08 1.52 22.63
CA ILE A 793 -0.82 1.48 23.80
C ILE A 793 -0.01 1.62 25.10
N LEU A 794 1.04 0.83 25.29
CA LEU A 794 1.84 0.87 26.53
C LEU A 794 2.54 2.22 26.72
N ARG A 795 2.95 2.89 25.64
CA ARG A 795 3.50 4.26 25.70
C ARG A 795 2.45 5.31 26.04
N ALA A 796 1.21 5.14 25.57
CA ALA A 796 0.13 6.10 25.78
C ALA A 796 -0.50 6.01 27.19
N HIS A 797 -0.39 4.86 27.87
CA HIS A 797 -1.02 4.63 29.17
C HIS A 797 0.02 4.25 30.26
N PRO A 798 0.71 5.23 30.86
CA PRO A 798 1.64 4.99 31.97
C PRO A 798 1.09 4.19 33.17
N PRO A 799 -0.22 4.23 33.52
CA PRO A 799 -0.77 3.34 34.55
C PRO A 799 -0.62 1.85 34.24
N LEU A 800 -0.42 1.46 32.98
CA LEU A 800 -0.26 0.06 32.56
C LEU A 800 1.21 -0.41 32.51
N ARG A 801 2.14 0.36 33.11
CA ARG A 801 3.61 0.08 33.07
C ARG A 801 4.01 -1.30 33.58
N GLU A 802 3.19 -1.95 34.42
CA GLU A 802 3.43 -3.30 34.91
C GLU A 802 3.17 -4.39 33.85
N ILE A 803 2.54 -4.04 32.73
CA ILE A 803 2.34 -4.93 31.58
C ILE A 803 3.56 -4.78 30.67
N THR A 804 4.51 -5.71 30.80
CA THR A 804 5.68 -5.83 29.92
C THR A 804 5.39 -6.77 28.74
N PHE A 805 6.27 -6.80 27.74
CA PHE A 805 6.17 -7.80 26.66
C PHE A 805 6.17 -9.22 27.21
N GLY A 806 7.18 -9.57 28.03
CA GLY A 806 7.23 -10.87 28.70
C GLY A 806 5.96 -11.21 29.50
N ARG A 807 5.40 -10.27 30.28
CA ARG A 807 4.14 -10.52 31.03
C ARG A 807 2.96 -10.78 30.10
N GLY A 808 2.77 -9.94 29.08
CA GLY A 808 1.68 -10.09 28.11
C GLY A 808 1.77 -11.37 27.30
N LEU A 809 2.97 -11.69 26.79
CA LEU A 809 3.23 -12.94 26.05
C LEU A 809 3.03 -14.17 26.95
N SER A 810 3.48 -14.12 28.21
CA SER A 810 3.28 -15.23 29.15
C SER A 810 1.80 -15.48 29.45
N ALA A 811 1.03 -14.42 29.72
CA ALA A 811 -0.41 -14.50 29.95
C ALA A 811 -1.15 -15.14 28.77
N ALA A 812 -0.81 -14.75 27.54
CA ALA A 812 -1.37 -15.36 26.32
C ALA A 812 -0.92 -16.82 26.13
N ALA A 813 0.36 -17.13 26.39
CA ALA A 813 0.89 -18.48 26.28
C ALA A 813 0.20 -19.48 27.18
N GLU A 814 -0.17 -19.09 28.40
CA GLU A 814 -0.94 -19.94 29.30
C GLU A 814 -2.29 -20.34 28.69
N ARG A 815 -2.99 -19.40 28.04
CA ARG A 815 -4.30 -19.67 27.40
C ARG A 815 -4.16 -20.56 26.18
N VAL A 816 -3.14 -20.33 25.34
CA VAL A 816 -2.85 -21.17 24.18
C VAL A 816 -2.46 -22.60 24.61
N ARG A 817 -1.64 -22.75 25.66
CA ARG A 817 -1.29 -24.07 26.21
C ARG A 817 -2.50 -24.80 26.81
N ALA A 818 -3.40 -24.08 27.47
CA ALA A 818 -4.63 -24.67 28.02
C ALA A 818 -5.53 -25.27 26.94
N GLN A 819 -5.43 -24.81 25.69
CA GLN A 819 -6.12 -25.37 24.53
C GLN A 819 -5.41 -26.61 23.94
N GLY A 820 -4.27 -27.03 24.50
CA GLY A 820 -3.50 -28.18 24.04
C GLY A 820 -2.48 -27.87 22.95
N ILE A 821 -2.19 -26.58 22.70
CA ILE A 821 -1.20 -26.15 21.71
C ILE A 821 0.14 -25.94 22.42
N GLU A 822 1.19 -26.57 21.91
CA GLU A 822 2.53 -26.39 22.44
C GLU A 822 3.03 -24.96 22.18
N VAL A 823 3.51 -24.30 23.24
CA VAL A 823 4.19 -23.00 23.16
C VAL A 823 5.52 -23.16 23.89
N SER A 824 6.61 -23.25 23.14
CA SER A 824 7.93 -23.46 23.72
C SER A 824 8.52 -22.15 24.27
N PRO A 825 9.51 -22.21 25.18
CA PRO A 825 10.25 -21.02 25.61
C PRO A 825 10.90 -20.25 24.46
N GLU A 826 11.40 -20.98 23.45
CA GLU A 826 11.99 -20.39 22.24
C GLU A 826 10.96 -19.59 21.44
N THR A 827 9.74 -20.11 21.27
CA THR A 827 8.65 -19.38 20.61
C THR A 827 8.34 -18.04 21.29
N LEU A 828 8.36 -18.00 22.63
CA LEU A 828 8.13 -16.77 23.37
C LEU A 828 9.28 -15.79 23.23
N ALA A 829 10.53 -16.29 23.27
CA ALA A 829 11.71 -15.47 23.04
C ALA A 829 11.71 -14.86 21.61
N GLU A 830 11.32 -15.63 20.59
CA GLU A 830 11.19 -15.14 19.22
C GLU A 830 10.11 -14.04 19.09
N ALA A 831 8.95 -14.23 19.74
CA ALA A 831 7.89 -13.24 19.75
C ALA A 831 8.30 -11.94 20.48
N GLU A 832 9.01 -12.07 21.60
CA GLU A 832 9.54 -10.93 22.36
C GLU A 832 10.62 -10.18 21.58
N GLU A 833 11.57 -10.88 20.95
CA GLU A 833 12.58 -10.28 20.06
C GLU A 833 11.92 -9.55 18.87
N PHE A 834 10.88 -10.15 18.29
CA PHE A 834 10.10 -9.53 17.22
C PHE A 834 9.46 -8.21 17.67
N MET A 835 8.87 -8.17 18.87
CA MET A 835 8.30 -6.94 19.44
C MET A 835 9.38 -5.89 19.76
N THR A 836 10.52 -6.30 20.33
CA THR A 836 11.63 -5.40 20.66
C THR A 836 12.21 -4.75 19.41
N ARG A 837 12.48 -5.52 18.35
CA ARG A 837 12.92 -4.96 17.05
C ARG A 837 11.90 -4.00 16.46
N ARG A 838 10.60 -4.25 16.68
CA ARG A 838 9.55 -3.33 16.21
C ARG A 838 9.52 -2.03 16.99
N ALA A 839 9.75 -2.09 18.30
CA ALA A 839 9.88 -0.91 19.16
C ALA A 839 11.07 -0.05 18.75
N GLU A 840 12.22 -0.67 18.48
CA GLU A 840 13.41 0.00 17.94
C GLU A 840 13.11 0.76 16.66
N GLN A 841 12.56 0.06 15.64
CA GLN A 841 12.23 0.68 14.37
C GLN A 841 11.26 1.86 14.55
N GLN A 842 10.21 1.71 15.37
CA GLN A 842 9.22 2.77 15.57
C GLN A 842 9.80 4.01 16.26
N LEU A 843 10.78 3.85 17.16
CA LEU A 843 11.47 4.97 17.80
C LEU A 843 12.45 5.66 16.83
N LEU A 844 13.15 4.89 15.99
CA LEU A 844 14.01 5.44 14.94
C LEU A 844 13.21 6.21 13.88
N ASP A 845 12.07 5.66 13.44
CA ASP A 845 11.16 6.31 12.49
C ASP A 845 10.57 7.62 13.05
N ALA A 846 10.44 7.72 14.39
CA ALA A 846 10.03 8.95 15.07
C ALA A 846 11.15 10.00 15.19
N GLY A 847 12.36 9.71 14.69
CA GLY A 847 13.49 10.64 14.62
C GLY A 847 14.37 10.67 15.88
N HIS A 848 14.26 9.68 16.77
CA HIS A 848 15.12 9.59 17.95
C HIS A 848 16.54 9.11 17.59
N ASP A 849 17.53 9.56 18.35
CA ASP A 849 18.94 9.17 18.13
C ASP A 849 19.14 7.66 18.38
N HIS A 850 19.85 6.99 17.47
CA HIS A 850 20.08 5.55 17.52
C HIS A 850 20.70 5.06 18.84
N ARG A 851 21.61 5.82 19.47
CA ARG A 851 22.24 5.44 20.74
C ARG A 851 21.27 5.56 21.90
N HIS A 852 20.46 6.62 21.89
CA HIS A 852 19.42 6.81 22.91
C HIS A 852 18.34 5.74 22.80
N VAL A 853 17.94 5.37 21.58
CA VAL A 853 17.02 4.26 21.34
C VAL A 853 17.61 2.97 21.90
N ALA A 854 18.82 2.59 21.48
CA ALA A 854 19.49 1.38 21.96
C ALA A 854 19.61 1.32 23.49
N ALA A 855 19.83 2.46 24.15
CA ALA A 855 19.93 2.55 25.61
C ALA A 855 18.63 2.23 26.36
N VAL A 856 17.47 2.39 25.73
CA VAL A 856 16.17 2.20 26.39
C VAL A 856 15.42 0.93 25.96
N LEU A 857 15.92 0.18 24.97
CA LEU A 857 15.19 -0.96 24.39
C LEU A 857 14.91 -2.10 25.39
N ALA A 858 15.78 -2.27 26.38
CA ALA A 858 15.59 -3.30 27.42
C ALA A 858 14.57 -2.89 28.49
N LEU A 859 14.11 -1.63 28.49
CA LEU A 859 13.14 -1.13 29.46
C LEU A 859 11.70 -1.39 29.00
N PRO A 860 10.73 -1.51 29.92
CA PRO A 860 9.31 -1.53 29.56
C PRO A 860 8.93 -0.32 28.70
N PRO A 861 8.04 -0.45 27.69
CA PRO A 861 7.80 0.61 26.71
C PRO A 861 7.41 1.99 27.28
N ALA A 862 6.62 2.02 28.36
CA ALA A 862 6.26 3.27 29.06
C ALA A 862 7.52 3.94 29.65
N THR A 863 8.30 3.17 30.43
CA THR A 863 9.57 3.61 31.03
C THR A 863 10.59 4.00 29.96
N ALA A 864 10.67 3.24 28.87
CA ALA A 864 11.56 3.55 27.74
C ALA A 864 11.24 4.92 27.13
N ALA A 865 9.96 5.24 26.93
CA ALA A 865 9.54 6.53 26.39
C ALA A 865 9.84 7.71 27.34
N GLU A 866 9.61 7.53 28.64
CA GLU A 866 9.94 8.52 29.67
C GLU A 866 11.46 8.74 29.76
N THR A 867 12.24 7.66 29.85
CA THR A 867 13.71 7.69 29.87
C THR A 867 14.28 8.29 28.59
N LEU A 868 13.72 7.98 27.42
CA LEU A 868 14.16 8.54 26.13
C LEU A 868 13.94 10.06 26.07
N THR A 869 12.82 10.54 26.62
CA THR A 869 12.53 11.98 26.75
C THR A 869 13.54 12.63 27.68
N ALA A 870 13.81 12.01 28.83
CA ALA A 870 14.79 12.49 29.81
C ALA A 870 16.24 12.48 29.31
N LEU A 871 16.62 11.48 28.50
CA LEU A 871 17.92 11.38 27.81
C LEU A 871 18.07 12.49 26.76
N SER A 872 17.04 12.69 25.93
CA SER A 872 17.06 13.69 24.87
C SER A 872 17.21 15.11 25.42
N ALA A 873 16.61 15.39 26.59
CA ALA A 873 16.76 16.66 27.29
C ALA A 873 18.17 16.90 27.89
N ARG A 874 19.01 15.86 27.99
CA ARG A 874 20.35 15.88 28.60
C ARG A 874 21.49 15.73 27.58
N ARG A 875 21.20 15.91 26.29
CA ARG A 875 22.17 15.71 25.21
C ARG A 875 23.44 16.56 25.37
N ASP A 876 23.29 17.78 25.87
CA ASP A 876 24.36 18.78 26.01
C ASP A 876 24.73 19.02 27.50
N ASP A 877 24.39 18.09 28.39
CA ASP A 877 24.68 18.17 29.82
C ASP A 877 26.06 17.55 30.12
N GLU A 878 27.05 18.40 30.40
CA GLU A 878 28.43 17.98 30.71
C GLU A 878 28.53 17.13 31.98
N GLU A 879 27.69 17.40 33.00
CA GLU A 879 27.68 16.60 34.23
C GLU A 879 27.14 15.19 33.96
N PHE A 880 26.06 15.10 33.16
CA PHE A 880 25.52 13.83 32.72
C PHE A 880 26.52 13.03 31.87
N ALA A 881 27.23 13.70 30.95
CA ALA A 881 28.27 13.07 30.14
C ALA A 881 29.40 12.50 31.01
N ALA A 882 29.84 13.24 32.03
CA ALA A 882 30.87 12.80 32.97
C ALA A 882 30.40 11.59 33.81
N LEU A 883 29.16 11.61 34.31
CA LEU A 883 28.56 10.48 35.01
C LEU A 883 28.45 9.24 34.11
N ALA A 884 27.94 9.39 32.89
CA ALA A 884 27.82 8.29 31.94
C ALA A 884 29.18 7.66 31.62
N ALA A 885 30.22 8.48 31.40
CA ALA A 885 31.58 8.01 31.17
C ALA A 885 32.14 7.22 32.37
N ALA A 886 31.91 7.71 33.59
CA ALA A 886 32.31 7.04 34.83
C ALA A 886 31.63 5.67 34.97
N LEU A 887 30.31 5.59 34.78
CA LEU A 887 29.54 4.33 34.83
C LEU A 887 29.97 3.34 33.73
N GLN A 888 30.23 3.83 32.52
CA GLN A 888 30.78 2.99 31.43
C GLN A 888 32.17 2.45 31.74
N ARG A 889 33.02 3.20 32.46
CA ARG A 889 34.35 2.73 32.90
C ARG A 889 34.21 1.59 33.92
N VAL A 890 33.26 1.72 34.86
CA VAL A 890 32.90 0.66 35.80
C VAL A 890 32.46 -0.61 35.07
N ARG A 891 31.48 -0.51 34.16
CA ARG A 891 30.96 -1.66 33.41
C ARG A 891 32.01 -2.37 32.55
N ARG A 892 32.98 -1.64 32.00
CA ARG A 892 34.07 -2.21 31.18
C ARG A 892 35.07 -3.04 31.99
N ILE A 893 35.29 -2.69 33.26
CA ILE A 893 36.31 -3.31 34.09
C ILE A 893 35.75 -4.50 34.90
N VAL A 894 34.47 -4.45 35.28
CA VAL A 894 33.82 -5.49 36.07
C VAL A 894 33.36 -6.65 35.18
N PRO A 895 33.86 -7.89 35.38
CA PRO A 895 33.34 -9.07 34.70
C PRO A 895 31.83 -9.24 34.96
N ALA A 896 31.07 -9.69 33.96
CA ALA A 896 29.61 -9.83 34.05
C ALA A 896 29.15 -10.65 35.28
N ASP A 897 29.84 -11.75 35.60
CA ASP A 897 29.48 -12.68 36.68
C ASP A 897 29.95 -12.24 38.09
N THR A 898 30.48 -11.02 38.22
CA THR A 898 30.94 -10.50 39.51
C THR A 898 29.74 -10.18 40.40
N ALA A 899 29.69 -10.77 41.60
CA ALA A 899 28.64 -10.47 42.57
C ALA A 899 28.85 -9.07 43.20
N SER A 900 27.75 -8.35 43.43
CA SER A 900 27.73 -7.07 44.17
C SER A 900 27.85 -7.28 45.68
N ASP A 901 28.86 -8.02 46.12
CA ASP A 901 29.14 -8.34 47.51
C ASP A 901 30.64 -8.18 47.78
N TYR A 902 30.99 -7.53 48.89
CA TYR A 902 32.39 -7.30 49.28
C TYR A 902 32.51 -7.03 50.78
N ASP A 903 33.71 -7.29 51.32
CA ASP A 903 34.09 -6.95 52.69
C ASP A 903 34.69 -5.53 52.74
N PRO A 904 33.99 -4.52 53.31
CA PRO A 904 34.50 -3.15 53.36
C PRO A 904 35.77 -3.02 54.20
N GLY A 905 36.02 -3.93 55.16
CA GLY A 905 37.21 -3.91 56.01
C GLY A 905 38.51 -4.16 55.25
N ARG A 906 38.43 -4.60 53.99
CA ARG A 906 39.58 -4.82 53.11
C ARG A 906 39.93 -3.59 52.26
N LEU A 907 39.07 -2.58 52.23
CA LEU A 907 39.32 -1.32 51.53
C LEU A 907 40.11 -0.40 52.46
N THR A 908 41.42 -0.26 52.24
CA THR A 908 42.35 0.42 53.13
C THR A 908 42.88 1.75 52.57
N GLU A 909 42.90 1.91 51.25
CA GLU A 909 43.36 3.13 50.60
C GLU A 909 42.30 4.25 50.70
N PRO A 910 42.70 5.54 50.80
CA PRO A 910 41.75 6.64 50.95
C PRO A 910 40.70 6.73 49.84
N ALA A 911 41.10 6.46 48.58
CA ALA A 911 40.21 6.54 47.42
C ALA A 911 39.13 5.44 47.40
N GLU A 912 39.45 4.22 47.86
CA GLU A 912 38.48 3.12 47.93
C GLU A 912 37.51 3.23 49.11
N VAL A 913 37.98 3.77 50.25
CA VAL A 913 37.10 4.11 51.39
C VAL A 913 36.15 5.25 51.02
N ALA A 914 36.65 6.28 50.34
CA ALA A 914 35.82 7.40 49.88
C ALA A 914 34.74 6.95 48.88
N LEU A 915 35.12 6.10 47.90
CA LEU A 915 34.15 5.54 46.95
C LEU A 915 33.10 4.68 47.66
N HIS A 916 33.49 3.83 48.61
CA HIS A 916 32.55 3.03 49.41
C HIS A 916 31.52 3.90 50.16
N GLN A 917 31.96 4.99 50.81
CA GLN A 917 31.06 5.90 51.53
C GLN A 917 30.08 6.61 50.59
N SER A 918 30.54 7.05 49.42
CA SER A 918 29.68 7.67 48.41
C SER A 918 28.67 6.67 47.84
N VAL A 919 29.07 5.43 47.56
CA VAL A 919 28.15 4.35 47.13
C VAL A 919 27.10 4.07 48.19
N GLY A 920 27.48 3.98 49.47
CA GLY A 920 26.53 3.79 50.57
C GLY A 920 25.53 4.94 50.70
N THR A 921 25.98 6.18 50.54
CA THR A 921 25.13 7.38 50.57
C THR A 921 24.13 7.41 49.42
N VAL A 922 24.59 7.14 48.19
CA VAL A 922 23.73 7.13 47.00
C VAL A 922 22.72 5.98 47.06
N THR A 923 23.15 4.79 47.47
CA THR A 923 22.25 3.64 47.65
C THR A 923 21.18 3.92 48.72
N GLY A 924 21.57 4.57 49.83
CA GLY A 924 20.63 4.99 50.88
C GLY A 924 19.65 6.08 50.45
N SER A 925 20.09 7.00 49.58
CA SER A 925 19.24 8.08 49.03
C SER A 925 18.23 7.58 48.01
N LEU A 926 18.63 6.63 47.15
CA LEU A 926 17.75 6.06 46.14
C LEU A 926 16.76 5.06 46.77
N GLY A 927 17.19 4.29 47.77
CA GLY A 927 16.36 3.24 48.36
C GLY A 927 16.15 2.05 47.42
N ALA A 928 15.28 1.11 47.82
CA ALA A 928 15.00 -0.10 47.05
C ALA A 928 13.91 0.15 46.01
N GLY A 929 14.16 -0.23 44.75
CA GLY A 929 13.18 -0.15 43.65
C GLY A 929 13.78 0.38 42.35
N PRO A 930 13.01 0.38 41.25
CA PRO A 930 13.39 1.04 40.00
C PRO A 930 13.30 2.57 40.16
N HIS A 931 14.24 3.29 39.54
CA HIS A 931 14.34 4.76 39.60
C HIS A 931 14.23 5.35 38.20
N SER A 932 13.58 6.50 38.08
CA SER A 932 13.60 7.25 36.83
C SER A 932 15.01 7.81 36.55
N LEU A 933 15.35 8.04 35.29
CA LEU A 933 16.65 8.63 34.94
C LEU A 933 16.92 9.97 35.67
N PRO A 934 15.96 10.91 35.78
CA PRO A 934 16.18 12.14 36.55
C PRO A 934 16.48 11.91 38.03
N GLU A 935 15.76 11.00 38.70
CA GLU A 935 16.00 10.65 40.11
C GLU A 935 17.37 10.01 40.30
N PHE A 936 17.72 9.07 39.42
CA PHE A 936 19.02 8.43 39.45
C PHE A 936 20.15 9.44 39.25
N VAL A 937 20.08 10.32 38.25
CA VAL A 937 21.12 11.32 37.96
C VAL A 937 21.30 12.28 39.14
N ALA A 938 20.20 12.74 39.75
CA ALA A 938 20.24 13.67 40.88
C ALA A 938 21.04 13.11 42.07
N SER A 939 20.94 11.81 42.34
CA SER A 939 21.71 11.15 43.41
C SER A 939 23.09 10.66 42.93
N ALA A 940 23.19 10.11 41.72
CA ALA A 940 24.39 9.44 41.22
C ALA A 940 25.51 10.40 40.77
N ASN A 941 25.22 11.69 40.50
CA ASN A 941 26.26 12.68 40.18
C ASN A 941 27.37 12.76 41.26
N ALA A 942 27.04 12.46 42.51
CA ALA A 942 28.01 12.40 43.61
C ALA A 942 29.06 11.28 43.47
N LEU A 943 28.82 10.29 42.59
CA LEU A 943 29.76 9.18 42.34
C LEU A 943 30.83 9.53 41.30
N THR A 944 30.62 10.53 40.46
CA THR A 944 31.52 10.84 39.33
C THR A 944 32.96 11.11 39.78
N VAL A 945 33.14 12.00 40.76
CA VAL A 945 34.49 12.33 41.29
C VAL A 945 35.12 11.14 42.01
N PRO A 946 34.45 10.47 42.99
CA PRO A 946 35.00 9.29 43.64
C PRO A 946 35.37 8.13 42.69
N ILE A 947 34.56 7.88 41.64
CA ILE A 947 34.87 6.84 40.65
C ILE A 947 36.15 7.17 39.89
N ASN A 948 36.30 8.43 39.45
CA ASN A 948 37.50 8.85 38.72
C ASN A 948 38.74 8.77 39.60
N THR A 949 38.69 9.30 40.82
CA THR A 949 39.80 9.21 41.79
C THR A 949 40.15 7.75 42.12
N PHE A 950 39.15 6.89 42.29
CA PHE A 950 39.39 5.46 42.50
C PHE A 950 40.16 4.85 41.33
N PHE A 951 39.77 5.10 40.08
CA PHE A 951 40.48 4.51 38.95
C PHE A 951 41.84 5.15 38.64
N ASP A 952 42.09 6.37 39.11
CA ASP A 952 43.38 7.04 38.94
C ASP A 952 44.39 6.58 40.00
N ASP A 953 43.93 6.33 41.23
CA ASP A 953 44.79 6.00 42.38
C ASP A 953 44.86 4.50 42.68
N ILE A 954 43.88 3.69 42.24
CA ILE A 954 43.72 2.29 42.64
C ILE A 954 43.87 1.31 41.48
N LEU A 955 44.79 0.36 41.64
CA LEU A 955 44.88 -0.82 40.76
C LEU A 955 43.79 -1.84 41.13
N VAL A 956 42.73 -1.91 40.31
CA VAL A 956 41.59 -2.82 40.52
C VAL A 956 42.02 -4.29 40.52
N MET A 957 42.93 -4.67 39.61
CA MET A 957 43.47 -6.02 39.49
C MET A 957 44.62 -6.26 40.47
N ALA A 958 44.34 -6.13 41.78
CA ALA A 958 45.33 -6.34 42.84
C ALA A 958 45.88 -7.79 42.84
N GLU A 959 47.14 -7.95 43.26
CA GLU A 959 47.78 -9.26 43.40
C GLU A 959 47.14 -10.10 44.51
N ASP A 960 46.70 -9.46 45.61
CA ASP A 960 45.92 -10.11 46.66
C ASP A 960 44.51 -10.45 46.13
N PRO A 961 44.15 -11.75 46.01
CA PRO A 961 42.86 -12.17 45.49
C PRO A 961 41.67 -11.63 46.28
N ALA A 962 41.82 -11.45 47.60
CA ALA A 962 40.72 -11.02 48.45
C ALA A 962 40.51 -9.50 48.41
N LEU A 963 41.58 -8.72 48.27
CA LEU A 963 41.50 -7.28 47.99
C LEU A 963 40.91 -7.01 46.60
N ARG A 964 41.35 -7.78 45.59
CA ARG A 964 40.81 -7.72 44.23
C ARG A 964 39.31 -8.04 44.21
N ALA A 965 38.87 -9.06 44.93
CA ALA A 965 37.46 -9.39 45.07
C ALA A 965 36.66 -8.25 45.71
N ALA A 966 37.21 -7.60 46.75
CA ALA A 966 36.53 -6.48 47.41
C ALA A 966 36.38 -5.25 46.49
N ARG A 967 37.42 -4.92 45.72
CA ARG A 967 37.40 -3.83 44.72
C ARG A 967 36.42 -4.11 43.58
N LEU A 968 36.44 -5.33 43.05
CA LEU A 968 35.51 -5.74 42.00
C LEU A 968 34.06 -5.80 42.50
N GLY A 969 33.83 -6.24 43.74
CA GLY A 969 32.50 -6.24 44.36
C GLY A 969 31.94 -4.82 44.57
N LEU A 970 32.76 -3.86 45.02
CA LEU A 970 32.37 -2.44 45.13
C LEU A 970 31.97 -1.85 43.77
N LEU A 971 32.74 -2.14 42.72
CA LEU A 971 32.41 -1.71 41.36
C LEU A 971 31.18 -2.43 40.81
N ALA A 972 30.98 -3.71 41.14
CA ALA A 972 29.78 -4.47 40.79
C ALA A 972 28.52 -3.88 41.45
N THR A 973 28.61 -3.38 42.68
CA THR A 973 27.51 -2.65 43.33
C THR A 973 27.11 -1.40 42.53
N ILE A 974 28.06 -0.63 41.99
CA ILE A 974 27.77 0.54 41.15
C ILE A 974 27.14 0.12 39.81
N ARG A 975 27.66 -0.93 39.18
CA ARG A 975 27.10 -1.52 37.95
C ARG A 975 25.64 -1.89 38.17
N ASP A 976 25.34 -2.63 39.23
CA ASP A 976 24.01 -3.18 39.49
C ASP A 976 23.02 -2.11 39.96
N LEU A 977 23.50 -1.05 40.61
CA LEU A 977 22.71 0.13 40.95
C LEU A 977 22.26 0.90 39.69
N ALA A 978 23.12 0.98 38.67
CA ALA A 978 22.85 1.74 37.44
C ALA A 978 22.07 0.94 36.38
N ALA A 979 22.18 -0.39 36.38
CA ALA A 979 21.63 -1.28 35.35
C ALA A 979 20.11 -1.16 35.11
N PRO A 980 19.25 -1.00 36.14
CA PRO A 980 17.79 -0.91 35.93
C PRO A 980 17.31 0.39 35.26
N VAL A 981 18.18 1.41 35.15
CA VAL A 981 17.81 2.74 34.66
C VAL A 981 17.79 2.80 33.13
N LEU A 982 18.85 2.29 32.51
CA LEU A 982 19.03 2.19 31.05
C LEU A 982 20.31 1.39 30.74
N ASP A 983 20.50 1.01 29.48
CA ASP A 983 21.76 0.44 29.01
C ASP A 983 22.80 1.54 28.77
N TRP A 984 23.61 1.79 29.81
CA TRP A 984 24.65 2.83 29.80
C TRP A 984 25.75 2.60 28.74
N GLN A 985 25.89 1.37 28.21
CA GLN A 985 26.91 1.02 27.22
C GLN A 985 26.48 1.47 25.82
N ALA A 986 25.18 1.48 25.55
CA ALA A 986 24.62 1.89 24.27
C ALA A 986 24.78 3.39 23.98
N LEU A 987 24.97 4.23 25.01
CA LEU A 987 25.14 5.68 24.87
C LEU A 987 26.45 6.09 24.14
N GLY A 988 27.43 5.18 24.02
CA GLY A 988 28.74 5.43 23.43
C GLY A 988 29.60 6.38 24.27
N THR A 989 30.90 6.44 23.98
CA THR A 989 31.78 7.53 24.43
C THR A 989 31.77 8.61 23.34
N GLN A 990 31.64 9.89 23.70
CA GLN A 990 32.00 10.97 22.77
C GLN A 990 33.48 10.89 22.40
#